data_AF-A0A7G2CND0-F1
#
_entry.id   AF-A0A7G2CND0-F1
#
_cell.length_a   1.000
_cell.length_b   1.000
_cell.length_c   1.000
_cell.angle_alpha   90.00
_cell.angle_beta   90.00
_cell.angle_gamma   90.00
#
_symmetry.space_group_name_H-M   'P 1'
#
loop_
_entity.id
_entity.type
_entity.pdbx_description
1 polymer ?
#
loop_
_entity_poly.entity_id
_entity_poly.type
_entity_poly.pdbx_seq_one_letter_code
_entity_poly.pdbx_strand_id
1 'polypeptide(L)'
;MRIFIFLILCTTLCYGDTRSITASLTSNGETFDNVIYDVTGMTDASEPAYCTWLSPKVTGTGLIFQSYSVYTAGPEPVNVSIRSATVTDSTIRISGFFPPYSNVTISQTRATMEGTTTLFDFTQMVPQDHVVFTLLDTTATWPSAGAGGAVLSLVDAVRTLIKDYSAFYMIRTNATNAMSVLHLKGTGCSHNYCFDIYNGLVAVDYASCTNCKTAFFYSELTTSYVGNSNNGVFRFSNCTQGGNTAPFFKTSSTQWVLGFNSNGNVVFSTITTSGDLFSAPTSATSYCRSPAQFVLLNINAKAMGTEGFTSFITVTCDVYMGNITLNGVEYTTAAQYNTLKIGYTKIVNPFGMVLINNGGPDGTGVNGYCRVYCVRSGFTGVTTEVLPPDDVVAEAAKKNVTLDKWTRSICQCSSTSHAPYCSVVYDPILYTSGYTYTKETCKTDPVSCAECKWGQWDQCDRCNDNYKFDATGANCIPMVCEVANCQTCVTNSETACSVCKDSYKLDENKLCTLKTCAQEPCTGCTSSSDDDDTCVSCSDPYVFEASTSQCTGCIAGYKRDGATCVEKGCSVDNCKTCVFDTEDQCSVCNDNYKLNEFSCELKTCAQPPCSGCTNAAGDDDVCGTCRDPYKFEESTSQCTDCIAGYKRDGAACVPKGCLVENCKTCVFDTEDQCETCDTNQKSDGNGGCTPMVCTVANCTKCVDDTEDQCAECEGDLVAKDGGCVAKEGSGGLPLGAIIGIVIGVVVLLIILILLLLFFCCRKRKTTVEQVDHITRNEMENSDRDSKQKVEVTEETEVTVMDRAQQEGILEEENPLSAPTQNDTSQTTAPRRKARRARSVRNNGAEIADIDLDYMYDAKNEIVEED
;
A
#
# COMPACT_ATOMS: atom_id res chain seq x y z
N MET A 1 -24.54 37.13 46.58
CA MET A 1 -23.49 37.82 45.79
C MET A 1 -22.99 36.83 44.72
N ARG A 2 -22.51 37.30 43.56
CA ARG A 2 -22.50 36.50 42.32
C ARG A 2 -21.55 35.30 42.34
N ILE A 3 -22.06 34.15 41.88
CA ILE A 3 -21.26 33.02 41.40
C ILE A 3 -20.65 33.43 40.05
N PHE A 4 -19.32 33.36 39.92
CA PHE A 4 -18.64 33.49 38.63
C PHE A 4 -18.26 32.10 38.15
N ILE A 5 -18.91 31.66 37.07
CA ILE A 5 -18.51 30.48 36.31
C ILE A 5 -17.28 30.87 35.49
N PHE A 6 -16.14 30.23 35.74
CA PHE A 6 -15.00 30.30 34.84
C PHE A 6 -15.30 29.42 33.60
N LEU A 7 -15.72 30.04 32.50
CA LEU A 7 -15.49 29.44 31.19
C LEU A 7 -13.98 29.47 30.94
N ILE A 8 -13.33 28.31 31.03
CA ILE A 8 -12.05 28.11 30.37
C ILE A 8 -12.38 27.84 28.90
N LEU A 9 -12.42 28.91 28.09
CA LEU A 9 -12.19 28.75 26.65
C LEU A 9 -10.75 28.28 26.51
N CYS A 10 -10.57 26.99 26.22
CA CYS A 10 -9.29 26.47 25.78
C CYS A 10 -9.07 26.93 24.33
N THR A 11 -8.62 28.18 24.16
CA THR A 11 -7.96 28.58 22.91
C THR A 11 -6.57 27.97 22.92
N THR A 12 -6.46 26.70 22.54
CA THR A 12 -5.22 26.15 22.03
C THR A 12 -4.85 26.96 20.80
N LEU A 13 -3.99 27.96 21.00
CA LEU A 13 -3.17 28.52 19.95
C LEU A 13 -2.34 27.36 19.41
N CYS A 14 -2.72 26.83 18.24
CA CYS A 14 -1.89 25.90 17.48
C CYS A 14 -0.65 26.67 17.02
N TYR A 15 0.35 26.77 17.90
CA TYR A 15 1.69 27.20 17.51
C TYR A 15 2.23 26.15 16.54
N GLY A 16 2.67 26.60 15.37
CA GLY A 16 3.32 25.72 14.41
C GLY A 16 4.65 25.21 14.96
N ASP A 17 4.98 23.96 14.63
CA ASP A 17 6.29 23.40 14.96
C ASP A 17 7.32 23.95 13.96
N THR A 18 8.01 25.01 14.36
CA THR A 18 9.05 25.65 13.53
C THR A 18 10.39 24.95 13.70
N ARG A 19 10.84 24.29 12.63
CA ARG A 19 12.10 23.55 12.53
C ARG A 19 13.07 24.30 11.60
N SER A 20 14.23 24.68 12.09
CA SER A 20 15.26 25.30 11.24
C SER A 20 16.00 24.24 10.40
N ILE A 21 16.16 24.48 9.10
CA ILE A 21 17.04 23.68 8.24
C ILE A 21 18.46 24.24 8.37
N THR A 22 19.34 23.45 9.00
CA THR A 22 20.79 23.74 9.13
C THR A 22 21.67 22.62 8.55
N ALA A 23 21.05 21.52 8.11
CA ALA A 23 21.70 20.35 7.54
C ALA A 23 20.69 19.52 6.72
N SER A 24 21.20 18.56 5.94
CA SER A 24 20.41 17.53 5.26
C SER A 24 19.52 16.74 6.23
N LEU A 25 18.31 16.37 5.79
CA LEU A 25 17.35 15.63 6.60
C LEU A 25 16.51 14.67 5.74
N THR A 26 15.97 13.61 6.34
CA THR A 26 15.02 12.72 5.66
C THR A 26 13.88 12.32 6.60
N SER A 27 12.65 12.40 6.08
CA SER A 27 11.40 12.01 6.73
C SER A 27 10.66 10.99 5.86
N ASN A 28 9.96 10.04 6.46
CA ASN A 28 9.24 8.99 5.75
C ASN A 28 7.91 8.63 6.44
N GLY A 29 6.79 8.79 5.73
CA GLY A 29 5.43 8.44 6.19
C GLY A 29 4.86 9.36 7.28
N GLU A 30 5.59 10.38 7.71
CA GLU A 30 5.18 11.32 8.77
C GLU A 30 3.93 12.11 8.38
N THR A 31 3.18 12.55 9.40
CA THR A 31 2.01 13.42 9.23
C THR A 31 2.38 14.85 9.63
N PHE A 32 2.06 15.79 8.75
CA PHE A 32 2.38 17.21 8.87
C PHE A 32 1.07 18.01 8.97
N ASP A 33 0.88 18.61 10.14
CA ASP A 33 -0.10 19.66 10.40
C ASP A 33 0.62 20.83 11.09
N ASN A 34 0.58 22.01 10.48
CA ASN A 34 1.21 23.23 10.97
C ASN A 34 2.73 23.16 11.19
N VAL A 35 3.45 22.34 10.41
CA VAL A 35 4.91 22.22 10.51
C VAL A 35 5.58 23.22 9.57
N ILE A 36 6.47 24.04 10.12
CA ILE A 36 7.17 25.11 9.39
C ILE A 36 8.65 24.77 9.34
N TYR A 37 9.16 24.48 8.15
CA TYR A 37 10.59 24.38 7.89
C TYR A 37 11.15 25.76 7.50
N ASP A 38 12.01 26.29 8.37
CA ASP A 38 12.68 27.57 8.19
C ASP A 38 14.03 27.37 7.50
N VAL A 39 14.10 27.78 6.23
CA VAL A 39 15.26 27.70 5.34
C VAL A 39 16.36 28.70 5.75
N THR A 40 16.07 29.67 6.62
CA THR A 40 17.04 30.72 6.98
C THR A 40 18.20 30.24 7.85
N GLY A 41 18.14 29.01 8.39
CA GLY A 41 19.25 28.39 9.14
C GLY A 41 20.50 28.09 8.29
N MET A 42 20.40 28.18 6.97
CA MET A 42 21.50 27.91 6.03
C MET A 42 22.53 29.04 5.90
N THR A 43 22.43 30.12 6.70
CA THR A 43 23.43 31.21 6.69
C THR A 43 24.80 30.80 7.24
N ASP A 44 24.85 29.79 8.12
CA ASP A 44 26.06 29.32 8.79
C ASP A 44 26.43 27.87 8.39
N ALA A 45 25.77 27.33 7.37
CA ALA A 45 26.06 25.99 6.84
C ALA A 45 27.40 25.97 6.09
N SER A 46 28.10 24.83 6.13
CA SER A 46 29.34 24.61 5.38
C SER A 46 29.15 23.91 4.03
N GLU A 47 27.97 23.34 3.80
CA GLU A 47 27.62 22.53 2.63
C GLU A 47 26.12 22.68 2.29
N PRO A 48 25.70 22.41 1.03
CA PRO A 48 24.29 22.39 0.65
C PRO A 48 23.46 21.35 1.41
N ALA A 49 22.24 21.69 1.81
CA ALA A 49 21.35 20.75 2.49
C ALA A 49 20.48 19.95 1.50
N TYR A 50 20.40 18.64 1.70
CA TYR A 50 19.52 17.73 0.95
C TYR A 50 18.42 17.21 1.87
N CYS A 51 17.20 17.68 1.64
CA CYS A 51 16.05 17.47 2.51
C CYS A 51 14.97 16.67 1.77
N THR A 52 14.66 15.46 2.25
CA THR A 52 13.75 14.53 1.55
C THR A 52 12.56 14.13 2.43
N TRP A 53 11.34 14.18 1.88
CA TRP A 53 10.10 13.70 2.48
C TRP A 53 9.50 12.62 1.59
N LEU A 54 9.49 11.38 2.08
CA LEU A 54 8.92 10.23 1.38
C LEU A 54 7.51 9.94 1.93
N SER A 55 6.53 9.87 1.03
CA SER A 55 5.12 9.59 1.36
C SER A 55 4.51 10.40 2.52
N PRO A 56 4.76 11.72 2.64
CA PRO A 56 4.23 12.52 3.75
C PRO A 56 2.70 12.65 3.66
N LYS A 57 2.05 12.66 4.81
CA LYS A 57 0.61 12.94 4.94
C LYS A 57 0.43 14.39 5.37
N VAL A 58 -0.17 15.24 4.54
CA VAL A 58 -0.32 16.68 4.81
C VAL A 58 -1.78 16.98 5.11
N THR A 59 -2.04 17.52 6.31
CA THR A 59 -3.37 17.73 6.89
C THR A 59 -3.45 19.05 7.64
N GLY A 60 -4.66 19.53 7.95
CA GLY A 60 -4.84 20.75 8.73
C GLY A 60 -4.23 21.97 8.03
N THR A 61 -3.40 22.76 8.72
CA THR A 61 -2.76 23.95 8.09
C THR A 61 -1.56 23.60 7.20
N GLY A 62 -1.08 22.36 7.26
CA GLY A 62 -0.20 21.76 6.24
C GLY A 62 1.30 21.82 6.49
N LEU A 63 2.06 21.67 5.41
CA LEU A 63 3.53 21.60 5.39
C LEU A 63 4.08 22.87 4.76
N ILE A 64 4.85 23.64 5.52
CA ILE A 64 5.22 25.02 5.17
C ILE A 64 6.74 25.13 5.07
N PHE A 65 7.24 25.70 3.97
CA PHE A 65 8.63 26.14 3.82
C PHE A 65 8.68 27.66 3.81
N GLN A 66 9.41 28.23 4.75
CA GLN A 66 9.62 29.66 4.87
C GLN A 66 11.09 29.98 4.67
N SER A 67 11.37 30.90 3.74
CA SER A 67 12.71 31.39 3.45
C SER A 67 12.85 32.87 3.81
N TYR A 68 13.99 33.47 3.45
CA TYR A 68 14.35 34.84 3.85
C TYR A 68 13.26 35.86 3.45
N SER A 69 13.02 36.86 4.28
CA SER A 69 12.04 37.93 4.00
C SER A 69 12.54 38.98 3.00
N VAL A 70 13.84 38.96 2.71
CA VAL A 70 14.55 39.87 1.80
C VAL A 70 15.68 39.12 1.10
N TYR A 71 16.27 39.71 0.07
CA TYR A 71 17.48 39.20 -0.57
C TYR A 71 18.65 39.10 0.42
N THR A 72 19.26 37.93 0.51
CA THR A 72 20.48 37.64 1.27
C THR A 72 21.55 37.06 0.34
N ALA A 73 22.76 37.61 0.40
CA ALA A 73 23.90 37.10 -0.35
C ALA A 73 24.70 36.10 0.50
N GLY A 74 25.08 34.96 -0.09
CA GLY A 74 25.88 33.93 0.56
C GLY A 74 25.20 32.87 1.44
N PRO A 75 23.86 32.61 1.41
CA PRO A 75 23.33 31.38 2.01
C PRO A 75 23.66 30.15 1.14
N GLU A 76 23.95 29.02 1.77
CA GLU A 76 24.18 27.76 1.06
C GLU A 76 22.88 27.24 0.38
N PRO A 77 22.98 26.50 -0.75
CA PRO A 77 21.82 25.98 -1.48
C PRO A 77 21.03 24.94 -0.68
N VAL A 78 19.73 24.81 -0.97
CA VAL A 78 18.88 23.76 -0.41
C VAL A 78 18.18 22.97 -1.52
N ASN A 79 18.26 21.65 -1.41
CA ASN A 79 17.59 20.70 -2.28
C ASN A 79 16.43 20.05 -1.51
N VAL A 80 15.19 20.42 -1.82
CA VAL A 80 13.96 19.88 -1.24
C VAL A 80 13.36 18.86 -2.19
N SER A 81 13.13 17.63 -1.70
CA SER A 81 12.47 16.55 -2.45
C SER A 81 11.26 16.04 -1.67
N ILE A 82 10.05 16.20 -2.19
CA ILE A 82 8.80 15.73 -1.58
C ILE A 82 8.17 14.72 -2.54
N ARG A 83 8.11 13.45 -2.17
CA ARG A 83 7.65 12.36 -3.05
C ARG A 83 6.42 11.66 -2.48
N SER A 84 5.46 11.33 -3.34
CA SER A 84 4.26 10.55 -2.98
C SER A 84 3.38 11.18 -1.89
N ALA A 85 3.38 12.51 -1.79
CA ALA A 85 2.61 13.23 -0.77
C ALA A 85 1.11 12.93 -0.88
N THR A 86 0.46 12.62 0.24
CA THR A 86 -1.00 12.52 0.36
C THR A 86 -1.52 13.74 1.09
N VAL A 87 -2.32 14.57 0.42
CA VAL A 87 -2.83 15.83 0.98
C VAL A 87 -4.34 15.75 1.17
N THR A 88 -4.82 16.09 2.36
CA THR A 88 -6.26 16.07 2.71
C THR A 88 -6.68 17.44 3.22
N ASP A 89 -7.45 18.16 2.40
CA ASP A 89 -7.88 19.56 2.56
C ASP A 89 -6.83 20.46 3.24
N SER A 90 -5.63 20.47 2.66
CA SER A 90 -4.47 21.13 3.25
C SER A 90 -3.51 21.60 2.18
N THR A 91 -2.43 22.28 2.58
CA THR A 91 -1.55 23.03 1.69
C THR A 91 -0.10 22.61 1.87
N ILE A 92 0.65 22.47 0.77
CA ILE A 92 2.10 22.54 0.78
C ILE A 92 2.49 23.97 0.38
N ARG A 93 3.00 24.75 1.32
CA ARG A 93 3.25 26.19 1.17
C ARG A 93 4.74 26.45 1.02
N ILE A 94 5.13 27.35 0.11
CA ILE A 94 6.51 27.81 -0.04
C ILE A 94 6.52 29.33 -0.18
N SER A 95 7.33 30.04 0.61
CA SER A 95 7.36 31.51 0.60
C SER A 95 8.71 32.09 0.98
N GLY A 96 8.96 33.35 0.60
CA GLY A 96 10.22 34.05 0.84
C GLY A 96 11.23 33.94 -0.32
N PHE A 97 12.42 34.48 -0.08
CA PHE A 97 13.52 34.61 -1.04
C PHE A 97 14.41 33.35 -0.97
N PHE A 98 14.16 32.37 -1.84
CA PHE A 98 14.87 31.08 -1.80
C PHE A 98 16.36 31.21 -2.15
N PRO A 99 17.29 30.49 -1.47
CA PRO A 99 18.73 30.60 -1.72
C PRO A 99 19.08 30.33 -3.20
N PRO A 100 20.07 31.04 -3.78
CA PRO A 100 20.57 30.73 -5.12
C PRO A 100 20.96 29.25 -5.28
N TYR A 101 20.86 28.71 -6.50
CA TYR A 101 21.17 27.31 -6.84
C TYR A 101 20.34 26.24 -6.10
N SER A 102 19.26 26.62 -5.41
CA SER A 102 18.35 25.67 -4.74
C SER A 102 17.43 24.95 -5.72
N ASN A 103 17.09 23.70 -5.41
CA ASN A 103 16.12 22.91 -6.18
C ASN A 103 14.97 22.45 -5.27
N VAL A 104 13.74 22.54 -5.73
CA VAL A 104 12.56 22.04 -5.04
C VAL A 104 11.76 21.17 -6.00
N THR A 105 11.75 19.87 -5.74
CA THR A 105 10.97 18.90 -6.51
C THR A 105 9.86 18.31 -5.64
N ILE A 106 8.61 18.41 -6.10
CA ILE A 106 7.44 17.78 -5.50
C ILE A 106 6.84 16.83 -6.54
N SER A 107 6.82 15.53 -6.25
CA SER A 107 6.42 14.49 -7.20
C SER A 107 5.36 13.53 -6.66
N GLN A 108 4.57 12.95 -7.57
CA GLN A 108 3.62 11.86 -7.30
C GLN A 108 2.54 12.24 -6.24
N THR A 109 2.18 13.53 -6.14
CA THR A 109 1.25 14.05 -5.13
C THR A 109 -0.20 13.64 -5.42
N ARG A 110 -0.91 13.17 -4.40
CA ARG A 110 -2.33 12.83 -4.43
C ARG A 110 -3.10 13.68 -3.44
N ALA A 111 -4.03 14.50 -3.91
CA ALA A 111 -4.74 15.47 -3.09
C ALA A 111 -6.27 15.31 -3.16
N THR A 112 -6.89 15.16 -1.99
CA THR A 112 -8.34 15.27 -1.80
C THR A 112 -8.60 16.58 -1.05
N MET A 113 -9.22 17.55 -1.71
CA MET A 113 -9.27 18.94 -1.27
C MET A 113 -10.70 19.40 -1.06
N GLU A 114 -10.97 20.39 -0.21
CA GLU A 114 -12.30 20.98 -0.07
C GLU A 114 -12.33 22.50 -0.33
N GLY A 115 -13.53 23.07 -0.27
CA GLY A 115 -13.79 24.52 -0.32
C GLY A 115 -13.04 25.27 -1.43
N THR A 116 -12.14 26.15 -1.00
CA THR A 116 -11.25 26.97 -1.84
C THR A 116 -9.76 26.72 -1.52
N THR A 117 -9.44 25.65 -0.81
CA THR A 117 -8.08 25.35 -0.32
C THR A 117 -7.16 25.11 -1.52
N THR A 118 -6.05 25.87 -1.59
CA THR A 118 -5.04 25.71 -2.64
C THR A 118 -4.08 24.59 -2.27
N LEU A 119 -3.75 23.69 -3.19
CA LEU A 119 -2.83 22.58 -2.91
C LEU A 119 -1.39 23.07 -2.71
N PHE A 120 -0.86 23.82 -3.69
CA PHE A 120 0.47 24.43 -3.63
C PHE A 120 0.34 25.95 -3.50
N ASP A 121 0.54 26.47 -2.29
CA ASP A 121 0.51 27.92 -2.04
C ASP A 121 1.94 28.48 -2.09
N PHE A 122 2.35 28.93 -3.26
CA PHE A 122 3.66 29.54 -3.49
C PHE A 122 3.52 31.07 -3.56
N THR A 123 2.53 31.64 -2.88
CA THR A 123 2.38 33.09 -2.76
C THR A 123 3.52 33.69 -1.94
N GLN A 124 3.98 34.88 -2.34
CA GLN A 124 5.15 35.56 -1.76
C GLN A 124 6.49 34.79 -1.91
N MET A 125 6.55 33.77 -2.77
CA MET A 125 7.80 33.12 -3.17
C MET A 125 8.55 33.96 -4.21
N VAL A 126 9.86 34.12 -4.00
CA VAL A 126 10.80 34.80 -4.88
C VAL A 126 12.04 33.91 -5.07
N PRO A 127 12.19 33.24 -6.22
CA PRO A 127 13.44 32.54 -6.53
C PRO A 127 14.58 33.55 -6.66
N GLN A 128 15.78 33.18 -6.20
CA GLN A 128 16.99 33.91 -6.57
C GLN A 128 17.53 33.41 -7.91
N ASP A 129 18.85 33.30 -8.06
CA ASP A 129 19.48 32.92 -9.33
C ASP A 129 19.64 31.39 -9.36
N HIS A 130 19.39 30.77 -10.51
CA HIS A 130 19.49 29.32 -10.72
C HIS A 130 18.61 28.47 -9.76
N VAL A 131 17.48 28.99 -9.30
CA VAL A 131 16.53 28.28 -8.42
C VAL A 131 15.47 27.55 -9.26
N VAL A 132 15.35 26.24 -9.07
CA VAL A 132 14.41 25.40 -9.84
C VAL A 132 13.29 24.88 -8.95
N PHE A 133 12.05 25.02 -9.43
CA PHE A 133 10.86 24.42 -8.84
C PHE A 133 10.24 23.45 -9.84
N THR A 134 9.96 22.21 -9.41
CA THR A 134 9.37 21.16 -10.25
C THR A 134 8.20 20.51 -9.52
N LEU A 135 6.99 20.63 -10.09
CA LEU A 135 5.80 19.88 -9.70
C LEU A 135 5.55 18.78 -10.73
N LEU A 136 5.52 17.52 -10.30
CA LEU A 136 5.49 16.34 -11.17
C LEU A 136 4.39 15.36 -10.73
N ASP A 137 3.66 14.78 -11.69
CA ASP A 137 2.69 13.69 -11.44
C ASP A 137 1.69 13.99 -10.30
N THR A 138 1.11 15.19 -10.33
CA THR A 138 0.11 15.63 -9.35
C THR A 138 -1.29 15.22 -9.78
N THR A 139 -2.08 14.63 -8.87
CA THR A 139 -3.52 14.43 -9.05
C THR A 139 -4.28 15.09 -7.90
N ALA A 140 -5.18 16.02 -8.21
CA ALA A 140 -5.91 16.82 -7.21
C ALA A 140 -7.41 16.90 -7.53
N THR A 141 -8.25 16.61 -6.53
CA THR A 141 -9.72 16.60 -6.69
C THR A 141 -10.40 17.43 -5.61
N TRP A 142 -11.29 18.33 -6.03
CA TRP A 142 -12.24 19.03 -5.17
C TRP A 142 -13.66 18.45 -5.36
N PRO A 143 -14.55 18.56 -4.35
CA PRO A 143 -15.98 18.36 -4.50
C PRO A 143 -16.57 19.10 -5.71
N SER A 144 -17.60 18.52 -6.31
CA SER A 144 -18.31 19.17 -7.42
C SER A 144 -19.07 20.43 -6.99
N ALA A 145 -19.49 20.49 -5.72
CA ALA A 145 -20.10 21.65 -5.09
C ALA A 145 -19.03 22.64 -4.57
N GLY A 146 -19.29 23.95 -4.73
CA GLY A 146 -18.38 25.01 -4.29
C GLY A 146 -17.55 25.65 -5.42
N ALA A 147 -16.68 26.57 -5.03
CA ALA A 147 -15.86 27.37 -5.94
C ALA A 147 -14.53 26.70 -6.35
N GLY A 148 -14.11 25.66 -5.63
CA GLY A 148 -12.83 24.98 -5.85
C GLY A 148 -11.63 25.82 -5.39
N GLY A 149 -10.51 25.16 -5.09
CA GLY A 149 -9.22 25.80 -4.88
C GLY A 149 -8.34 25.71 -6.13
N ALA A 150 -7.21 26.42 -6.13
CA ALA A 150 -6.21 26.29 -7.19
C ALA A 150 -5.30 25.08 -6.94
N VAL A 151 -4.75 24.47 -8.00
CA VAL A 151 -3.65 23.50 -7.82
C VAL A 151 -2.39 24.24 -7.37
N LEU A 152 -2.03 25.34 -8.04
CA LEU A 152 -0.92 26.21 -7.67
C LEU A 152 -1.38 27.67 -7.64
N SER A 153 -1.09 28.38 -6.53
CA SER A 153 -1.17 29.84 -6.47
C SER A 153 0.23 30.46 -6.38
N LEU A 154 0.47 31.50 -7.18
CA LEU A 154 1.66 32.37 -7.17
C LEU A 154 1.22 33.82 -7.01
N VAL A 155 2.13 34.67 -6.52
CA VAL A 155 1.93 36.11 -6.23
C VAL A 155 0.83 36.38 -5.19
N ASP A 156 1.14 37.19 -4.18
CA ASP A 156 0.12 37.88 -3.36
C ASP A 156 0.84 39.09 -2.74
N ALA A 157 0.68 40.27 -3.34
CA ALA A 157 1.40 41.53 -3.06
C ALA A 157 2.93 41.59 -3.29
N VAL A 158 3.67 40.47 -3.28
CA VAL A 158 5.12 40.42 -3.61
C VAL A 158 5.34 40.00 -5.07
N ARG A 159 6.28 40.65 -5.78
CA ARG A 159 6.67 40.28 -7.16
C ARG A 159 7.42 38.94 -7.16
N THR A 160 6.79 37.91 -7.74
CA THR A 160 7.48 36.67 -8.11
C THR A 160 8.27 36.93 -9.40
N LEU A 161 9.59 37.03 -9.26
CA LEU A 161 10.53 37.23 -10.35
C LEU A 161 11.30 35.92 -10.61
N ILE A 162 11.02 35.26 -11.72
CA ILE A 162 11.79 34.10 -12.19
C ILE A 162 13.01 34.65 -12.95
N LYS A 163 14.09 34.93 -12.23
CA LYS A 163 15.33 35.52 -12.80
C LYS A 163 16.44 34.50 -13.04
N ASP A 164 17.30 34.80 -14.02
CA ASP A 164 18.66 34.29 -14.19
C ASP A 164 18.77 32.77 -14.02
N TYR A 165 18.31 32.06 -15.07
CA TYR A 165 18.25 30.60 -15.21
C TYR A 165 17.37 29.86 -14.19
N SER A 166 16.72 30.56 -13.25
CA SER A 166 15.65 29.98 -12.44
C SER A 166 14.49 29.48 -13.30
N ALA A 167 13.86 28.41 -12.86
CA ALA A 167 12.83 27.72 -13.61
C ALA A 167 11.66 27.25 -12.74
N PHE A 168 10.47 27.22 -13.35
CA PHE A 168 9.27 26.63 -12.78
C PHE A 168 8.67 25.62 -13.76
N TYR A 169 8.58 24.37 -13.37
CA TYR A 169 7.99 23.28 -14.15
C TYR A 169 6.75 22.74 -13.44
N MET A 170 5.65 22.58 -14.16
CA MET A 170 4.50 21.80 -13.73
C MET A 170 4.18 20.76 -14.82
N ILE A 171 4.35 19.49 -14.50
CA ILE A 171 4.37 18.39 -15.46
C ILE A 171 3.37 17.31 -15.03
N ARG A 172 2.53 16.83 -15.96
CA ARG A 172 1.55 15.74 -15.73
C ARG A 172 0.65 15.99 -14.52
N THR A 173 0.04 17.17 -14.46
CA THR A 173 -0.85 17.59 -13.37
C THR A 173 -2.32 17.42 -13.77
N ASN A 174 -3.07 16.58 -13.06
CA ASN A 174 -4.47 16.28 -13.34
C ASN A 174 -5.38 16.84 -12.23
N ALA A 175 -6.24 17.78 -12.58
CA ALA A 175 -7.13 18.47 -11.66
C ALA A 175 -8.62 18.16 -11.96
N THR A 176 -9.44 18.00 -10.92
CA THR A 176 -10.89 17.83 -11.05
C THR A 176 -11.64 18.81 -10.13
N ASN A 177 -12.58 19.58 -10.70
CA ASN A 177 -13.35 20.65 -10.05
C ASN A 177 -12.52 21.79 -9.42
N ALA A 178 -11.21 21.87 -9.69
CA ALA A 178 -10.37 22.97 -9.25
C ALA A 178 -10.87 24.32 -9.78
N MET A 179 -10.57 25.42 -9.09
CA MET A 179 -10.77 26.77 -9.62
C MET A 179 -9.92 27.02 -10.87
N SER A 180 -8.65 26.63 -10.78
CA SER A 180 -7.63 26.76 -11.82
C SER A 180 -6.43 25.85 -11.55
N VAL A 181 -5.66 25.54 -12.59
CA VAL A 181 -4.39 24.80 -12.47
C VAL A 181 -3.28 25.74 -12.01
N LEU A 182 -3.12 26.88 -12.69
CA LEU A 182 -2.20 27.94 -12.29
C LEU A 182 -2.97 29.23 -12.01
N HIS A 183 -2.82 29.75 -10.79
CA HIS A 183 -3.46 30.96 -10.30
C HIS A 183 -2.41 32.04 -9.98
N LEU A 184 -2.56 33.24 -10.54
CA LEU A 184 -1.87 34.44 -10.07
C LEU A 184 -2.83 35.23 -9.18
N LYS A 185 -2.60 35.18 -7.87
CA LYS A 185 -3.53 35.67 -6.85
C LYS A 185 -3.27 37.16 -6.52
N GLY A 186 -4.32 37.82 -6.03
CA GLY A 186 -4.25 39.21 -5.57
C GLY A 186 -4.33 40.23 -6.69
N THR A 187 -4.59 41.49 -6.33
CA THR A 187 -4.94 42.55 -7.29
C THR A 187 -3.74 43.26 -7.92
N GLY A 188 -2.54 43.12 -7.34
CA GLY A 188 -1.32 43.79 -7.76
C GLY A 188 -0.18 43.60 -6.74
N CYS A 189 0.92 44.35 -6.95
CA CYS A 189 2.12 44.36 -6.12
C CYS A 189 2.84 45.71 -6.27
N SER A 190 4.01 45.88 -5.64
CA SER A 190 4.86 47.08 -5.79
C SER A 190 5.49 47.29 -7.18
N HIS A 191 5.09 46.53 -8.20
CA HIS A 191 5.65 46.56 -9.55
C HIS A 191 4.57 46.41 -10.65
N ASN A 192 4.84 46.95 -11.84
CA ASN A 192 3.93 46.84 -12.99
C ASN A 192 3.78 45.39 -13.51
N TYR A 193 4.72 44.52 -13.17
CA TYR A 193 4.74 43.09 -13.52
C TYR A 193 5.01 42.29 -12.25
N CYS A 194 3.95 41.71 -11.70
CA CYS A 194 4.01 40.99 -10.41
C CYS A 194 4.40 39.53 -10.56
N PHE A 195 4.15 38.98 -11.73
CA PHE A 195 4.74 37.74 -12.20
C PHE A 195 5.59 38.10 -13.41
N ASP A 196 6.91 37.94 -13.30
CA ASP A 196 7.85 38.36 -14.34
C ASP A 196 8.97 37.33 -14.54
N ILE A 197 9.38 37.16 -15.79
CA ILE A 197 10.37 36.17 -16.22
C ILE A 197 11.51 36.91 -16.90
N TYR A 198 12.71 36.82 -16.30
CA TYR A 198 13.92 37.53 -16.72
C TYR A 198 15.05 36.51 -16.87
N ASN A 199 15.35 36.05 -18.08
CA ASN A 199 16.31 34.98 -18.34
C ASN A 199 15.96 33.65 -17.62
N GLY A 200 14.72 33.53 -17.15
CA GLY A 200 14.16 32.35 -16.48
C GLY A 200 13.20 31.56 -17.37
N LEU A 201 12.46 30.62 -16.78
CA LEU A 201 11.56 29.70 -17.49
C LEU A 201 10.34 29.36 -16.63
N VAL A 202 9.15 29.36 -17.21
CA VAL A 202 7.93 28.81 -16.61
C VAL A 202 7.23 27.95 -17.66
N ALA A 203 7.09 26.65 -17.39
CA ALA A 203 6.46 25.69 -18.28
C ALA A 203 5.40 24.85 -17.55
N VAL A 204 4.22 24.75 -18.15
CA VAL A 204 3.14 23.86 -17.72
C VAL A 204 2.88 22.87 -18.85
N ASP A 205 3.23 21.60 -18.64
CA ASP A 205 3.23 20.55 -19.66
C ASP A 205 2.39 19.34 -19.23
N TYR A 206 1.60 18.75 -20.14
CA TYR A 206 0.75 17.57 -19.88
C TYR A 206 -0.27 17.73 -18.75
N ALA A 207 -0.66 18.96 -18.45
CA ALA A 207 -1.59 19.23 -17.36
C ALA A 207 -3.05 19.27 -17.86
N SER A 208 -3.96 18.65 -17.12
CA SER A 208 -5.38 18.58 -17.44
C SER A 208 -6.24 19.14 -16.31
N CYS A 209 -7.37 19.76 -16.66
CA CYS A 209 -8.39 20.17 -15.71
C CYS A 209 -9.78 19.77 -16.21
N THR A 210 -10.45 18.90 -15.46
CA THR A 210 -11.86 18.56 -15.67
C THR A 210 -12.74 19.43 -14.78
N ASN A 211 -13.72 20.12 -15.38
CA ASN A 211 -14.65 21.03 -14.71
C ASN A 211 -13.99 22.22 -13.97
N CYS A 212 -12.91 22.79 -14.52
CA CYS A 212 -12.22 23.97 -13.96
C CYS A 212 -13.20 25.15 -13.74
N LYS A 213 -13.40 25.62 -12.50
CA LYS A 213 -14.49 26.56 -12.18
C LYS A 213 -14.30 27.96 -12.77
N THR A 214 -13.06 28.41 -12.95
CA THR A 214 -12.74 29.77 -13.44
C THR A 214 -12.00 29.75 -14.78
N ALA A 215 -10.82 29.13 -14.84
CA ALA A 215 -9.99 28.96 -16.04
C ALA A 215 -8.80 28.04 -15.74
N PHE A 216 -8.17 27.41 -16.73
CA PHE A 216 -6.93 26.64 -16.52
C PHE A 216 -5.81 27.51 -15.95
N PHE A 217 -5.55 28.64 -16.60
CA PHE A 217 -4.75 29.74 -16.09
C PHE A 217 -5.66 30.90 -15.69
N TYR A 218 -5.58 31.36 -14.44
CA TYR A 218 -6.34 32.51 -13.95
C TYR A 218 -5.41 33.54 -13.31
N SER A 219 -5.61 34.82 -13.62
CA SER A 219 -4.93 35.95 -12.98
C SER A 219 -5.93 36.96 -12.41
N GLU A 220 -5.81 37.24 -11.11
CA GLU A 220 -6.54 38.28 -10.38
C GLU A 220 -5.91 39.67 -10.50
N LEU A 221 -4.67 39.76 -11.03
CA LEU A 221 -3.94 41.01 -11.18
C LEU A 221 -4.74 42.02 -12.02
N THR A 222 -4.98 43.22 -11.48
CA THR A 222 -5.87 44.24 -12.07
C THR A 222 -5.13 45.41 -12.73
N THR A 223 -4.01 45.82 -12.12
CA THR A 223 -3.13 46.91 -12.57
C THR A 223 -1.79 46.40 -13.11
N SER A 224 -1.48 45.14 -12.87
CA SER A 224 -0.21 44.51 -13.20
C SER A 224 -0.43 43.30 -14.10
N TYR A 225 0.60 42.90 -14.84
CA TYR A 225 0.49 41.88 -15.88
C TYR A 225 1.58 40.81 -15.79
N VAL A 226 1.45 39.77 -16.63
CA VAL A 226 2.48 38.74 -16.82
C VAL A 226 3.59 39.32 -17.68
N GLY A 227 4.72 39.62 -17.03
CA GLY A 227 5.93 40.12 -17.66
C GLY A 227 6.82 39.02 -18.21
N ASN A 228 7.42 39.27 -19.36
CA ASN A 228 8.60 38.57 -19.84
C ASN A 228 9.63 39.66 -20.20
N SER A 229 10.35 40.13 -19.19
CA SER A 229 11.12 41.37 -19.25
C SER A 229 12.45 41.25 -20.01
N ASN A 230 13.03 40.05 -20.12
CA ASN A 230 14.20 39.74 -20.94
C ASN A 230 14.36 38.21 -21.09
N ASN A 231 14.64 37.67 -22.28
CA ASN A 231 15.01 36.26 -22.55
C ASN A 231 14.25 35.16 -21.78
N GLY A 232 13.02 35.41 -21.34
CA GLY A 232 12.23 34.47 -20.54
C GLY A 232 11.44 33.51 -21.43
N VAL A 233 11.01 32.39 -20.85
CA VAL A 233 10.06 31.45 -21.48
C VAL A 233 8.81 31.34 -20.62
N PHE A 234 7.64 31.57 -21.20
CA PHE A 234 6.34 31.27 -20.57
C PHE A 234 5.56 30.31 -21.47
N ARG A 235 5.31 29.10 -21.00
CA ARG A 235 4.79 28.02 -21.85
C ARG A 235 3.64 27.27 -21.21
N PHE A 236 2.65 26.96 -22.03
CA PHE A 236 1.68 25.88 -21.84
C PHE A 236 1.80 24.89 -23.00
N SER A 237 1.97 23.61 -22.72
CA SER A 237 1.86 22.59 -23.76
C SER A 237 1.16 21.29 -23.37
N ASN A 238 0.52 20.65 -24.35
CA ASN A 238 -0.24 19.41 -24.17
C ASN A 238 -1.25 19.53 -23.01
N CYS A 239 -1.85 20.72 -22.89
CA CYS A 239 -2.75 21.06 -21.79
C CYS A 239 -4.21 20.92 -22.21
N THR A 240 -5.03 20.35 -21.34
CA THR A 240 -6.45 20.06 -21.64
C THR A 240 -7.39 20.65 -20.58
N GLN A 241 -8.43 21.37 -21.01
CA GLN A 241 -9.53 21.82 -20.15
C GLN A 241 -10.86 21.27 -20.66
N GLY A 242 -11.47 20.37 -19.91
CA GLY A 242 -12.69 19.65 -20.30
C GLY A 242 -13.86 19.82 -19.34
N GLY A 243 -15.04 19.39 -19.78
CA GLY A 243 -16.25 19.23 -18.94
C GLY A 243 -17.10 20.48 -18.74
N ASN A 244 -16.58 21.68 -19.04
CA ASN A 244 -17.37 22.92 -19.01
C ASN A 244 -16.89 23.94 -20.08
N THR A 245 -17.52 25.12 -20.11
CA THR A 245 -17.20 26.19 -21.07
C THR A 245 -16.39 27.33 -20.47
N ALA A 246 -15.67 27.12 -19.37
CA ALA A 246 -14.76 28.13 -18.83
C ALA A 246 -13.60 28.38 -19.82
N PRO A 247 -13.02 29.59 -19.88
CA PRO A 247 -11.90 29.88 -20.77
C PRO A 247 -10.63 29.13 -20.34
N PHE A 248 -9.68 28.91 -21.26
CA PHE A 248 -8.37 28.33 -20.91
C PHE A 248 -7.49 29.33 -20.15
N PHE A 249 -7.31 30.53 -20.70
CA PHE A 249 -6.54 31.60 -20.09
C PHE A 249 -7.45 32.78 -19.74
N LYS A 250 -7.46 33.21 -18.48
CA LYS A 250 -8.25 34.35 -18.00
C LYS A 250 -7.38 35.33 -17.22
N THR A 251 -7.52 36.63 -17.50
CA THR A 251 -6.91 37.70 -16.70
C THR A 251 -7.96 38.72 -16.27
N SER A 252 -7.70 39.38 -15.14
CA SER A 252 -8.50 40.48 -14.60
C SER A 252 -7.88 41.86 -14.88
N SER A 253 -6.71 41.89 -15.53
CA SER A 253 -5.96 43.12 -15.78
C SER A 253 -6.67 44.01 -16.79
N THR A 254 -6.78 45.29 -16.47
CA THR A 254 -7.49 46.29 -17.29
C THR A 254 -6.57 47.10 -18.20
N GLN A 255 -5.26 46.99 -18.04
CA GLN A 255 -4.26 47.73 -18.83
C GLN A 255 -3.51 46.81 -19.80
N TRP A 256 -2.89 45.75 -19.26
CA TRP A 256 -1.99 44.87 -20.00
C TRP A 256 -2.30 43.41 -19.67
N VAL A 257 -2.43 42.55 -20.67
CA VAL A 257 -2.62 41.11 -20.46
C VAL A 257 -1.26 40.43 -20.29
N LEU A 258 -0.39 40.67 -21.27
CA LEU A 258 0.92 40.05 -21.44
C LEU A 258 1.88 41.07 -22.07
N GLY A 259 3.10 41.15 -21.57
CA GLY A 259 4.10 42.10 -22.06
C GLY A 259 5.48 41.48 -22.24
N PHE A 260 5.93 41.39 -23.49
CA PHE A 260 7.19 40.73 -23.86
C PHE A 260 8.21 41.74 -24.39
N ASN A 261 9.37 41.78 -23.74
CA ASN A 261 10.50 42.61 -24.13
C ASN A 261 11.60 41.74 -24.77
N SER A 262 12.82 42.25 -24.86
CA SER A 262 14.02 41.65 -25.47
C SER A 262 14.06 40.11 -25.37
N ASN A 263 13.94 39.41 -26.50
CA ASN A 263 14.00 37.94 -26.59
C ASN A 263 12.97 37.17 -25.73
N GLY A 264 11.87 37.77 -25.28
CA GLY A 264 10.84 37.07 -24.51
C GLY A 264 10.04 36.08 -25.38
N ASN A 265 9.76 34.89 -24.86
CA ASN A 265 9.10 33.80 -25.57
C ASN A 265 7.81 33.40 -24.85
N VAL A 266 6.69 33.37 -25.57
CA VAL A 266 5.43 32.82 -25.05
C VAL A 266 4.86 31.78 -25.99
N VAL A 267 4.54 30.61 -25.45
CA VAL A 267 4.17 29.42 -26.20
C VAL A 267 2.88 28.81 -25.67
N PHE A 268 1.87 28.74 -26.54
CA PHE A 268 0.68 27.92 -26.37
C PHE A 268 0.71 26.86 -27.47
N SER A 269 1.00 25.60 -27.12
CA SER A 269 1.14 24.52 -28.10
C SER A 269 0.35 23.29 -27.68
N THR A 270 -0.48 22.73 -28.56
CA THR A 270 -1.29 21.54 -28.28
C THR A 270 -2.21 21.79 -27.08
N ILE A 271 -3.08 22.79 -27.22
CA ILE A 271 -4.06 23.17 -26.19
C ILE A 271 -5.45 22.71 -26.63
N THR A 272 -6.11 21.89 -25.81
CA THR A 272 -7.50 21.48 -26.05
C THR A 272 -8.41 22.06 -24.96
N THR A 273 -9.41 22.86 -25.33
CA THR A 273 -10.39 23.41 -24.39
C THR A 273 -11.82 23.36 -24.92
N SER A 274 -12.79 23.00 -24.08
CA SER A 274 -14.22 23.06 -24.39
C SER A 274 -14.84 24.46 -24.24
N GLY A 275 -14.08 25.43 -23.72
CA GLY A 275 -14.44 26.84 -23.69
C GLY A 275 -13.63 27.70 -24.66
N ASP A 276 -13.66 29.01 -24.44
CA ASP A 276 -12.88 29.96 -25.23
C ASP A 276 -11.39 29.90 -24.84
N LEU A 277 -10.48 30.27 -25.73
CA LEU A 277 -9.05 30.20 -25.45
C LEU A 277 -8.60 31.30 -24.48
N PHE A 278 -9.03 32.55 -24.72
CA PHE A 278 -8.64 33.73 -23.94
C PHE A 278 -9.86 34.49 -23.40
N SER A 279 -9.77 34.98 -22.16
CA SER A 279 -10.73 35.87 -21.55
C SER A 279 -10.01 37.05 -20.90
N ALA A 280 -10.12 38.22 -21.51
CA ALA A 280 -9.48 39.46 -21.06
C ALA A 280 -10.47 40.65 -21.17
N PRO A 281 -10.38 41.66 -20.27
CA PRO A 281 -11.11 42.91 -20.39
C PRO A 281 -10.80 43.63 -21.70
N THR A 282 -11.79 44.26 -22.33
CA THR A 282 -11.64 44.90 -23.65
C THR A 282 -10.77 46.16 -23.64
N SER A 283 -10.45 46.72 -22.47
CA SER A 283 -9.48 47.80 -22.30
C SER A 283 -8.02 47.32 -22.21
N ALA A 284 -7.82 46.03 -21.93
CA ALA A 284 -6.51 45.44 -21.77
C ALA A 284 -5.83 45.24 -23.13
N THR A 285 -4.50 45.27 -23.14
CA THR A 285 -3.72 45.08 -24.37
C THR A 285 -2.53 44.14 -24.18
N SER A 286 -2.05 43.51 -25.25
CA SER A 286 -0.80 42.74 -25.27
C SER A 286 0.25 43.42 -26.13
N TYR A 287 1.53 43.37 -25.72
CA TYR A 287 2.63 43.89 -26.54
C TYR A 287 3.82 42.92 -26.61
N CYS A 288 4.54 42.99 -27.73
CA CYS A 288 5.64 42.09 -28.05
C CYS A 288 6.73 42.86 -28.82
N ARG A 289 7.95 42.90 -28.29
CA ARG A 289 9.09 43.65 -28.86
C ARG A 289 10.14 42.73 -29.47
N SER A 290 10.61 43.04 -30.67
CA SER A 290 11.75 42.33 -31.28
C SER A 290 12.93 42.20 -30.29
N PRO A 291 13.65 41.06 -30.23
CA PRO A 291 13.45 39.82 -31.02
C PRO A 291 12.54 38.76 -30.36
N ALA A 292 11.56 39.16 -29.54
CA ALA A 292 10.60 38.24 -28.91
C ALA A 292 9.81 37.36 -29.91
N GLN A 293 9.14 36.33 -29.39
CA GLN A 293 8.16 35.55 -30.14
C GLN A 293 6.92 35.14 -29.34
N PHE A 294 5.80 35.04 -30.05
CA PHE A 294 4.55 34.44 -29.59
C PHE A 294 4.19 33.26 -30.49
N VAL A 295 3.88 32.11 -29.88
CA VAL A 295 3.60 30.85 -30.59
C VAL A 295 2.22 30.34 -30.19
N LEU A 296 1.38 30.03 -31.19
CA LEU A 296 0.03 29.52 -31.04
C LEU A 296 -0.22 28.35 -31.99
N LEU A 297 0.09 27.13 -31.56
CA LEU A 297 0.07 25.93 -32.41
C LEU A 297 -0.85 24.83 -31.87
N ASN A 298 -1.40 24.02 -32.79
CA ASN A 298 -2.16 22.81 -32.46
C ASN A 298 -3.30 23.10 -31.47
N ILE A 299 -4.11 24.12 -31.75
CA ILE A 299 -5.15 24.61 -30.83
C ILE A 299 -6.49 23.99 -31.20
N ASN A 300 -7.19 23.42 -30.22
CA ASN A 300 -8.59 23.04 -30.33
C ASN A 300 -9.38 23.77 -29.24
N ALA A 301 -10.21 24.73 -29.63
CA ALA A 301 -10.99 25.54 -28.70
C ALA A 301 -12.42 25.79 -29.22
N LYS A 302 -13.31 26.32 -28.37
CA LYS A 302 -14.62 26.80 -28.82
C LYS A 302 -14.48 28.07 -29.67
N ALA A 303 -13.70 29.03 -29.21
CA ALA A 303 -13.40 30.29 -29.89
C ALA A 303 -12.11 30.90 -29.32
N MET A 304 -11.61 31.98 -29.92
CA MET A 304 -10.51 32.76 -29.32
C MET A 304 -10.92 33.49 -28.04
N GLY A 305 -12.20 33.89 -27.93
CA GLY A 305 -12.76 34.63 -26.80
C GLY A 305 -12.75 36.16 -26.98
N THR A 306 -12.63 36.91 -25.89
CA THR A 306 -12.92 38.36 -25.87
C THR A 306 -11.79 39.25 -26.40
N GLU A 307 -12.16 40.45 -26.89
CA GLU A 307 -11.26 41.30 -27.68
C GLU A 307 -10.01 41.85 -26.96
N GLY A 308 -9.90 41.76 -25.63
CA GLY A 308 -8.72 42.23 -24.87
C GLY A 308 -7.40 41.54 -25.24
N PHE A 309 -7.45 40.37 -25.89
CA PHE A 309 -6.27 39.67 -26.41
C PHE A 309 -5.98 39.98 -27.90
N THR A 310 -6.89 40.68 -28.58
CA THR A 310 -6.84 40.92 -30.04
C THR A 310 -6.01 42.17 -30.42
N SER A 311 -5.39 42.82 -29.44
CA SER A 311 -4.69 44.08 -29.64
C SER A 311 -3.16 43.91 -29.77
N PHE A 312 -2.67 42.91 -30.51
CA PHE A 312 -1.26 42.83 -30.91
C PHE A 312 -0.94 43.92 -31.95
N ILE A 313 -1.04 45.19 -31.54
CA ILE A 313 -1.17 46.37 -32.41
C ILE A 313 0.14 46.75 -33.12
N THR A 314 1.30 46.24 -32.67
CA THR A 314 2.60 46.48 -33.31
C THR A 314 3.46 45.19 -33.35
N VAL A 315 3.35 44.42 -34.43
CA VAL A 315 4.17 43.22 -34.68
C VAL A 315 5.62 43.58 -35.03
N THR A 316 6.40 43.94 -34.01
CA THR A 316 7.87 44.04 -34.13
C THR A 316 8.58 42.72 -33.82
N CYS A 317 7.84 41.73 -33.33
CA CYS A 317 8.31 40.41 -32.90
C CYS A 317 7.76 39.32 -33.83
N ASP A 318 8.21 38.07 -33.72
CA ASP A 318 7.60 36.97 -34.48
C ASP A 318 6.31 36.48 -33.82
N VAL A 319 5.28 36.21 -34.63
CA VAL A 319 4.01 35.63 -34.19
C VAL A 319 3.70 34.43 -35.08
N TYR A 320 3.94 33.23 -34.57
CA TYR A 320 3.70 31.97 -35.26
C TYR A 320 2.31 31.43 -34.88
N MET A 321 1.52 31.07 -35.89
CA MET A 321 0.26 30.37 -35.71
C MET A 321 0.18 29.14 -36.60
N GLY A 322 -0.67 28.18 -36.29
CA GLY A 322 -0.79 26.98 -37.11
C GLY A 322 -1.67 25.91 -36.48
N ASN A 323 -2.33 25.12 -37.34
CA ASN A 323 -3.19 24.01 -36.92
C ASN A 323 -4.20 24.43 -35.81
N ILE A 324 -4.99 25.46 -36.09
CA ILE A 324 -6.01 25.99 -35.18
C ILE A 324 -7.39 25.48 -35.62
N THR A 325 -8.11 24.87 -34.70
CA THR A 325 -9.51 24.44 -34.85
C THR A 325 -10.37 25.19 -33.82
N LEU A 326 -11.35 25.96 -34.30
CA LEU A 326 -12.31 26.67 -33.45
C LEU A 326 -13.73 26.21 -33.73
N ASN A 327 -14.46 25.80 -32.69
CA ASN A 327 -15.82 25.25 -32.79
C ASN A 327 -15.93 24.10 -33.82
N GLY A 328 -14.90 23.25 -33.91
CA GLY A 328 -14.80 22.16 -34.88
C GLY A 328 -14.47 22.59 -36.32
N VAL A 329 -14.18 23.87 -36.58
CA VAL A 329 -13.76 24.38 -37.89
C VAL A 329 -12.24 24.60 -37.90
N GLU A 330 -11.55 23.90 -38.80
CA GLU A 330 -10.10 24.04 -39.02
C GLU A 330 -9.75 25.33 -39.80
N TYR A 331 -8.70 26.03 -39.37
CA TYR A 331 -8.20 27.27 -39.96
C TYR A 331 -6.97 26.95 -40.82
N THR A 332 -7.15 27.03 -42.14
CA THR A 332 -6.14 26.64 -43.15
C THR A 332 -5.74 27.77 -44.09
N THR A 333 -6.45 28.90 -44.07
CA THR A 333 -6.23 30.04 -44.98
C THR A 333 -5.99 31.36 -44.26
N ALA A 334 -5.18 32.25 -44.86
CA ALA A 334 -4.92 33.60 -44.36
C ALA A 334 -6.22 34.38 -44.05
N ALA A 335 -7.24 34.23 -44.88
CA ALA A 335 -8.54 34.89 -44.68
C ALA A 335 -9.21 34.46 -43.37
N GLN A 336 -9.13 33.18 -42.99
CA GLN A 336 -9.62 32.69 -41.71
C GLN A 336 -8.74 33.17 -40.55
N TYR A 337 -7.41 33.08 -40.64
CA TYR A 337 -6.52 33.58 -39.58
C TYR A 337 -6.71 35.08 -39.30
N ASN A 338 -6.99 35.88 -40.34
CA ASN A 338 -7.34 37.30 -40.18
C ASN A 338 -8.64 37.54 -39.38
N THR A 339 -9.58 36.59 -39.31
CA THR A 339 -10.79 36.75 -38.45
C THR A 339 -10.52 36.52 -36.97
N LEU A 340 -9.37 35.94 -36.60
CA LEU A 340 -8.96 35.75 -35.20
C LEU A 340 -8.61 37.07 -34.51
N LYS A 341 -8.43 38.16 -35.28
CA LYS A 341 -7.99 39.48 -34.84
C LYS A 341 -6.66 39.47 -34.07
N ILE A 342 -5.83 38.43 -34.18
CA ILE A 342 -4.44 38.45 -33.72
C ILE A 342 -3.56 38.55 -34.97
N GLY A 343 -2.69 39.56 -35.00
CA GLY A 343 -1.72 39.71 -36.10
C GLY A 343 -0.67 38.60 -36.06
N TYR A 344 -0.54 37.84 -37.14
CA TYR A 344 0.49 36.81 -37.29
C TYR A 344 1.62 37.28 -38.23
N THR A 345 2.84 36.81 -37.98
CA THR A 345 3.96 36.95 -38.94
C THR A 345 4.06 35.71 -39.82
N LYS A 346 3.81 34.50 -39.30
CA LYS A 346 3.78 33.26 -40.09
C LYS A 346 2.66 32.32 -39.67
N ILE A 347 2.06 31.67 -40.67
CA ILE A 347 1.30 30.43 -40.46
C ILE A 347 2.22 29.27 -40.78
N VAL A 348 2.31 28.29 -39.89
CA VAL A 348 3.15 27.09 -40.03
C VAL A 348 2.32 25.82 -39.93
N ASN A 349 2.86 24.70 -40.42
CA ASN A 349 2.30 23.37 -40.16
C ASN A 349 2.63 22.93 -38.70
N PRO A 350 2.09 21.78 -38.22
CA PRO A 350 2.38 21.25 -36.88
C PRO A 350 3.86 20.97 -36.56
N PHE A 351 4.75 21.11 -37.54
CA PHE A 351 6.16 20.75 -37.49
C PHE A 351 7.10 21.93 -37.80
N GLY A 352 6.57 23.16 -37.91
CA GLY A 352 7.36 24.38 -38.10
C GLY A 352 7.73 24.76 -39.54
N MET A 353 7.21 24.05 -40.55
CA MET A 353 7.32 24.48 -41.96
C MET A 353 6.35 25.64 -42.22
N VAL A 354 6.83 26.73 -42.82
CA VAL A 354 6.04 27.93 -43.14
C VAL A 354 5.08 27.65 -44.29
N LEU A 355 3.78 27.80 -44.03
CA LEU A 355 2.70 27.70 -45.01
C LEU A 355 2.32 29.08 -45.58
N ILE A 356 2.35 30.12 -44.73
CA ILE A 356 2.02 31.50 -45.12
C ILE A 356 3.03 32.43 -44.45
N ASN A 357 3.66 33.31 -45.22
CA ASN A 357 4.60 34.32 -44.74
C ASN A 357 3.97 35.73 -44.85
N ASN A 358 3.95 36.48 -43.75
CA ASN A 358 3.47 37.84 -43.63
C ASN A 358 4.57 38.80 -43.12
N GLY A 359 5.85 38.40 -43.24
CA GLY A 359 7.01 39.14 -42.77
C GLY A 359 7.44 38.74 -41.35
N GLY A 360 7.91 39.73 -40.57
CA GLY A 360 8.42 39.55 -39.22
C GLY A 360 9.96 39.46 -39.13
N PRO A 361 10.53 39.41 -37.91
CA PRO A 361 11.98 39.31 -37.69
C PRO A 361 12.65 38.02 -38.19
N ASP A 362 11.93 36.89 -38.23
CA ASP A 362 12.44 35.67 -38.86
C ASP A 362 12.25 35.76 -40.39
N GLY A 363 13.34 35.63 -41.14
CA GLY A 363 13.36 35.72 -42.60
C GLY A 363 12.86 34.47 -43.35
N THR A 364 12.46 33.40 -42.65
CA THR A 364 12.09 32.13 -43.28
C THR A 364 10.92 32.27 -44.26
N GLY A 365 11.15 31.89 -45.52
CA GLY A 365 10.15 31.90 -46.59
C GLY A 365 9.18 30.71 -46.54
N VAL A 366 8.14 30.74 -47.37
CA VAL A 366 7.18 29.63 -47.52
C VAL A 366 7.92 28.35 -47.95
N ASN A 367 7.49 27.21 -47.39
CA ASN A 367 8.14 25.89 -47.46
C ASN A 367 9.51 25.79 -46.74
N GLY A 368 9.99 26.86 -46.11
CA GLY A 368 11.15 26.79 -45.20
C GLY A 368 10.73 26.33 -43.80
N TYR A 369 11.65 25.71 -43.07
CA TYR A 369 11.48 25.35 -41.66
C TYR A 369 11.98 26.50 -40.78
N CYS A 370 11.09 27.06 -39.96
CA CYS A 370 11.34 28.30 -39.22
C CYS A 370 11.68 28.06 -37.75
N ARG A 371 12.10 29.13 -37.06
CA ARG A 371 12.54 29.11 -35.66
C ARG A 371 11.44 29.01 -34.60
N VAL A 372 10.24 28.54 -34.96
CA VAL A 372 9.05 28.50 -34.06
C VAL A 372 9.27 27.71 -32.76
N TYR A 373 10.24 26.78 -32.75
CA TYR A 373 10.62 26.01 -31.57
C TYR A 373 11.87 26.56 -30.85
N CYS A 374 12.55 27.58 -31.37
CA CYS A 374 13.78 28.11 -30.79
C CYS A 374 13.46 29.13 -29.69
N VAL A 375 13.17 28.67 -28.47
CA VAL A 375 12.58 29.47 -27.38
C VAL A 375 13.57 30.13 -26.42
N ARG A 376 14.86 30.22 -26.75
CA ARG A 376 15.85 31.02 -26.01
C ARG A 376 16.87 31.65 -26.94
N SER A 377 17.46 32.79 -26.54
CA SER A 377 18.69 33.26 -27.18
C SER A 377 19.83 32.27 -26.94
N GLY A 378 20.54 31.88 -28.00
CA GLY A 378 21.58 30.83 -27.94
C GLY A 378 21.50 29.79 -29.06
N PHE A 379 20.49 29.86 -29.95
CA PHE A 379 20.54 29.12 -31.20
C PHE A 379 21.34 29.90 -32.26
N THR A 380 22.12 29.17 -33.07
CA THR A 380 22.91 29.69 -34.19
C THR A 380 22.20 29.55 -35.54
N GLY A 381 21.21 28.66 -35.62
CA GLY A 381 20.42 28.40 -36.83
C GLY A 381 19.25 27.45 -36.60
N VAL A 382 18.57 27.10 -37.69
CA VAL A 382 17.46 26.14 -37.74
C VAL A 382 17.79 25.09 -38.80
N THR A 383 17.69 23.82 -38.43
CA THR A 383 17.79 22.67 -39.34
C THR A 383 16.51 21.84 -39.22
N THR A 384 16.52 20.61 -39.77
CA THR A 384 15.38 19.69 -39.70
C THR A 384 15.79 18.32 -39.22
N GLU A 385 14.89 17.65 -38.49
CA GLU A 385 14.98 16.23 -38.16
C GLU A 385 13.76 15.47 -38.68
N VAL A 386 13.88 14.15 -38.83
CA VAL A 386 12.81 13.24 -39.27
C VAL A 386 12.46 12.30 -38.12
N LEU A 387 11.18 12.22 -37.78
CA LEU A 387 10.67 11.43 -36.67
C LEU A 387 9.48 10.56 -37.11
N PRO A 388 9.25 9.39 -36.50
CA PRO A 388 10.20 8.71 -35.62
C PRO A 388 11.43 8.21 -36.41
N PRO A 389 12.59 8.02 -35.75
CA PRO A 389 13.80 7.56 -36.42
C PRO A 389 13.68 6.15 -37.03
N ASP A 390 14.55 5.83 -37.98
CA ASP A 390 14.46 4.62 -38.82
C ASP A 390 14.49 3.29 -38.04
N ASP A 391 15.22 3.24 -36.93
CA ASP A 391 15.28 2.09 -36.01
C ASP A 391 13.98 1.91 -35.23
N VAL A 392 13.35 2.99 -34.77
CA VAL A 392 12.02 2.98 -34.12
C VAL A 392 10.94 2.49 -35.10
N VAL A 393 10.99 2.94 -36.36
CA VAL A 393 10.11 2.44 -37.43
C VAL A 393 10.34 0.94 -37.68
N ALA A 394 11.61 0.50 -37.71
CA ALA A 394 11.94 -0.92 -37.89
C ALA A 394 11.49 -1.79 -36.71
N GLU A 395 11.60 -1.31 -35.48
CA GLU A 395 11.14 -2.02 -34.27
C GLU A 395 9.60 -2.10 -34.19
N ALA A 396 8.89 -1.03 -34.56
CA ALA A 396 7.45 -1.05 -34.68
C ALA A 396 6.97 -2.04 -35.76
N ALA A 397 7.67 -2.10 -36.90
CA ALA A 397 7.36 -3.02 -37.99
C ALA A 397 7.46 -4.50 -37.56
N LYS A 398 8.41 -4.87 -36.68
CA LYS A 398 8.49 -6.23 -36.09
C LYS A 398 7.23 -6.62 -35.31
N LYS A 399 6.48 -5.63 -34.80
CA LYS A 399 5.23 -5.79 -34.04
C LYS A 399 3.98 -5.61 -34.90
N ASN A 400 4.13 -5.60 -36.24
CA ASN A 400 3.09 -5.26 -37.22
C ASN A 400 2.47 -3.86 -37.01
N VAL A 401 3.23 -2.92 -36.46
CA VAL A 401 2.82 -1.51 -36.31
C VAL A 401 3.53 -0.68 -37.38
N THR A 402 2.77 0.03 -38.20
CA THR A 402 3.30 1.03 -39.14
C THR A 402 3.30 2.39 -38.46
N LEU A 403 4.42 3.13 -38.57
CA LEU A 403 4.57 4.49 -38.07
C LEU A 403 4.84 5.43 -39.24
N ASP A 404 4.06 6.50 -39.36
CA ASP A 404 4.27 7.55 -40.36
C ASP A 404 5.45 8.44 -39.97
N LYS A 405 6.36 8.69 -40.92
CA LYS A 405 7.47 9.64 -40.75
C LYS A 405 7.03 11.07 -41.09
N TRP A 406 7.53 12.02 -40.32
CA TRP A 406 7.32 13.46 -40.48
C TRP A 406 8.61 14.22 -40.24
N THR A 407 8.76 15.39 -40.87
CA THR A 407 9.94 16.26 -40.74
C THR A 407 9.57 17.51 -39.97
N ARG A 408 10.41 17.96 -39.04
CA ARG A 408 10.21 19.20 -38.26
C ARG A 408 11.41 20.10 -38.17
N SER A 409 11.18 21.37 -37.81
CA SER A 409 12.22 22.31 -37.38
C SER A 409 12.92 21.81 -36.11
N ILE A 410 14.25 21.89 -36.09
CA ILE A 410 15.11 21.70 -34.93
C ILE A 410 16.09 22.87 -34.84
N CYS A 411 16.34 23.37 -33.63
CA CYS A 411 17.22 24.53 -33.42
C CYS A 411 18.65 24.07 -33.18
N GLN A 412 19.60 24.71 -33.88
CA GLN A 412 21.02 24.47 -33.69
C GLN A 412 21.50 25.27 -32.49
N CYS A 413 21.72 24.62 -31.34
CA CYS A 413 22.09 25.30 -30.10
C CYS A 413 23.60 25.53 -30.00
N SER A 414 24.02 26.63 -29.37
CA SER A 414 25.45 26.96 -29.19
C SER A 414 26.10 26.32 -27.96
N SER A 415 25.35 25.54 -27.18
CA SER A 415 25.80 24.86 -25.96
C SER A 415 25.11 23.49 -25.81
N THR A 416 25.41 22.79 -24.70
CA THR A 416 24.75 21.59 -24.13
C THR A 416 23.22 21.67 -23.95
N SER A 417 22.57 22.71 -24.45
CA SER A 417 21.12 22.90 -24.38
C SER A 417 20.36 21.86 -25.21
N HIS A 418 19.24 21.38 -24.68
CA HIS A 418 18.40 20.39 -25.36
C HIS A 418 17.78 20.96 -26.64
N ALA A 419 18.00 20.28 -27.76
CA ALA A 419 17.25 20.48 -28.99
C ALA A 419 15.86 19.79 -28.89
N PRO A 420 14.81 20.28 -29.57
CA PRO A 420 14.81 21.40 -30.51
C PRO A 420 14.55 22.78 -29.87
N TYR A 421 14.63 22.94 -28.53
CA TYR A 421 14.21 24.17 -27.83
C TYR A 421 15.35 25.12 -27.40
N CYS A 422 16.60 24.70 -27.52
CA CYS A 422 17.78 25.37 -26.96
C CYS A 422 17.58 25.82 -25.50
N SER A 423 16.93 24.95 -24.75
CA SER A 423 16.55 25.10 -23.35
C SER A 423 16.04 23.74 -22.86
N VAL A 424 16.08 23.49 -21.55
CA VAL A 424 15.59 22.23 -20.93
C VAL A 424 14.05 22.21 -20.86
N VAL A 425 13.39 22.63 -21.94
CA VAL A 425 11.94 22.61 -22.09
C VAL A 425 11.57 21.33 -22.83
N TYR A 426 10.67 20.52 -22.26
CA TYR A 426 10.24 19.26 -22.87
C TYR A 426 9.65 19.43 -24.26
N ASP A 427 9.78 18.41 -25.08
CA ASP A 427 9.26 18.45 -26.43
C ASP A 427 7.73 18.44 -26.44
N PRO A 428 7.05 19.49 -26.96
CA PRO A 428 5.60 19.57 -27.04
C PRO A 428 5.03 18.68 -28.15
N ILE A 429 5.85 18.29 -29.14
CA ILE A 429 5.39 17.57 -30.34
C ILE A 429 5.44 16.06 -30.12
N LEU A 430 6.51 15.55 -29.47
CA LEU A 430 6.73 14.10 -29.24
C LEU A 430 5.58 13.39 -28.49
N TYR A 431 4.66 14.13 -27.88
CA TYR A 431 3.55 13.60 -27.08
C TYR A 431 2.20 14.29 -27.38
N THR A 432 2.08 14.96 -28.53
CA THR A 432 0.79 15.55 -28.95
C THR A 432 -0.25 14.44 -29.14
N SER A 433 -1.47 14.61 -28.60
CA SER A 433 -2.51 13.56 -28.58
C SER A 433 -2.93 13.14 -29.99
N GLY A 434 -2.43 11.99 -30.44
CA GLY A 434 -2.55 11.47 -31.80
C GLY A 434 -1.21 10.98 -32.37
N TYR A 435 -0.10 11.55 -31.89
CA TYR A 435 1.26 11.08 -32.15
C TYR A 435 1.75 10.35 -30.90
N THR A 436 1.23 9.14 -30.67
CA THR A 436 1.72 8.27 -29.61
C THR A 436 3.11 7.75 -29.95
N TYR A 437 4.14 8.52 -29.59
CA TYR A 437 5.36 7.90 -29.10
C TYR A 437 4.96 7.06 -27.89
N THR A 438 4.91 5.74 -28.07
CA THR A 438 4.79 4.81 -26.94
C THR A 438 5.93 5.12 -25.99
N LYS A 439 5.61 5.52 -24.75
CA LYS A 439 6.54 5.74 -23.64
C LYS A 439 7.67 4.72 -23.75
N GLU A 440 8.90 5.18 -24.02
CA GLU A 440 10.04 4.28 -24.14
C GLU A 440 10.12 3.49 -22.83
N THR A 441 10.01 2.16 -22.94
CA THR A 441 10.30 1.27 -21.82
C THR A 441 11.74 1.52 -21.40
N CYS A 442 11.96 1.53 -20.08
CA CYS A 442 13.29 1.71 -19.49
C CYS A 442 14.36 0.90 -20.22
N LYS A 443 15.50 1.54 -20.48
CA LYS A 443 16.72 0.87 -20.97
C LYS A 443 17.44 0.16 -19.82
N THR A 444 17.21 0.61 -18.58
CA THR A 444 17.47 -0.18 -17.37
C THR A 444 16.54 -1.41 -17.30
N ASP A 445 16.94 -2.43 -16.55
CA ASP A 445 16.16 -3.66 -16.37
C ASP A 445 14.71 -3.33 -15.94
N PRO A 446 13.69 -3.59 -16.80
CA PRO A 446 12.30 -3.26 -16.49
C PRO A 446 11.70 -4.16 -15.41
N VAL A 447 12.40 -5.21 -14.97
CA VAL A 447 12.02 -6.02 -13.81
C VAL A 447 12.38 -5.30 -12.51
N SER A 448 13.53 -4.61 -12.45
CA SER A 448 13.96 -3.86 -11.27
C SER A 448 13.47 -2.40 -11.26
N CYS A 449 13.29 -1.78 -12.42
CA CYS A 449 12.86 -0.39 -12.56
C CYS A 449 11.37 -0.27 -12.93
N ALA A 450 10.60 0.42 -12.08
CA ALA A 450 9.18 0.71 -12.30
C ALA A 450 8.95 1.91 -13.24
N GLU A 451 9.75 2.97 -13.05
CA GLU A 451 9.68 4.22 -13.80
C GLU A 451 11.09 4.78 -14.00
N CYS A 452 11.43 5.20 -15.21
CA CYS A 452 12.71 5.83 -15.52
C CYS A 452 12.71 7.34 -15.25
N LYS A 453 13.92 7.84 -14.98
CA LYS A 453 14.20 9.25 -14.71
C LYS A 453 13.88 10.08 -15.95
N TRP A 454 13.13 11.15 -15.75
CA TRP A 454 12.47 11.87 -16.83
C TRP A 454 13.49 12.68 -17.65
N GLY A 455 13.89 12.12 -18.80
CA GLY A 455 14.96 12.62 -19.66
C GLY A 455 16.22 11.74 -19.70
N GLN A 456 16.36 10.78 -18.78
CA GLN A 456 17.47 9.83 -18.68
C GLN A 456 16.89 8.40 -18.63
N TRP A 457 16.60 7.85 -19.81
CA TRP A 457 15.87 6.56 -19.96
C TRP A 457 16.70 5.31 -19.59
N ASP A 458 17.97 5.53 -19.32
CA ASP A 458 19.00 4.63 -18.80
C ASP A 458 19.23 4.80 -17.28
N GLN A 459 18.48 5.69 -16.62
CA GLN A 459 18.46 5.84 -15.16
C GLN A 459 17.05 5.59 -14.62
N CYS A 460 16.95 4.97 -13.45
CA CYS A 460 15.69 4.72 -12.79
C CYS A 460 15.24 5.91 -11.91
N ASP A 461 13.95 6.23 -11.91
CA ASP A 461 13.32 7.18 -10.97
C ASP A 461 12.65 6.44 -9.80
N ARG A 462 12.10 5.25 -10.06
CA ARG A 462 11.44 4.41 -9.06
C ARG A 462 11.74 2.94 -9.31
N CYS A 463 12.33 2.27 -8.32
CA CYS A 463 12.44 0.82 -8.33
C CYS A 463 11.07 0.15 -8.17
N ASN A 464 10.92 -1.07 -8.72
CA ASN A 464 9.80 -1.94 -8.41
C ASN A 464 9.87 -2.44 -6.95
N ASP A 465 8.77 -2.97 -6.43
CA ASP A 465 8.73 -3.51 -5.07
C ASP A 465 9.80 -4.60 -4.87
N ASN A 466 10.47 -4.57 -3.70
CA ASN A 466 11.64 -5.41 -3.35
C ASN A 466 12.95 -5.06 -4.10
N TYR A 467 13.04 -3.88 -4.71
CA TYR A 467 14.29 -3.33 -5.23
C TYR A 467 14.60 -1.98 -4.56
N LYS A 468 15.89 -1.66 -4.44
CA LYS A 468 16.42 -0.39 -3.95
C LYS A 468 17.40 0.20 -4.96
N PHE A 469 17.72 1.49 -4.84
CA PHE A 469 18.80 2.07 -5.63
C PHE A 469 20.16 1.44 -5.31
N ASP A 470 21.02 1.33 -6.32
CA ASP A 470 22.45 1.08 -6.14
C ASP A 470 23.17 2.29 -5.52
N ALA A 471 24.47 2.16 -5.25
CA ALA A 471 25.27 3.23 -4.65
C ALA A 471 25.45 4.47 -5.55
N THR A 472 25.09 4.39 -6.83
CA THR A 472 25.14 5.52 -7.79
C THR A 472 23.80 6.26 -7.90
N GLY A 473 22.70 5.64 -7.45
CA GLY A 473 21.35 6.17 -7.62
C GLY A 473 20.76 5.95 -9.03
N ALA A 474 21.50 5.35 -9.96
CA ALA A 474 21.07 5.16 -11.34
C ALA A 474 20.28 3.87 -11.58
N ASN A 475 20.67 2.75 -10.96
CA ASN A 475 20.04 1.45 -11.18
C ASN A 475 19.32 0.93 -9.93
N CYS A 476 18.42 -0.03 -10.16
CA CYS A 476 17.69 -0.73 -9.11
C CYS A 476 18.27 -2.14 -8.92
N ILE A 477 18.71 -2.44 -7.70
CA ILE A 477 19.24 -3.73 -7.26
C ILE A 477 18.26 -4.41 -6.29
N PRO A 478 18.19 -5.76 -6.23
CA PRO A 478 17.33 -6.45 -5.29
C PRO A 478 17.62 -6.00 -3.85
N MET A 479 16.57 -5.66 -3.11
CA MET A 479 16.63 -5.27 -1.71
C MET A 479 16.49 -6.52 -0.83
N VAL A 480 17.47 -6.78 0.03
CA VAL A 480 17.44 -7.93 0.96
C VAL A 480 17.13 -7.43 2.36
N CYS A 481 15.99 -7.82 2.93
CA CYS A 481 15.67 -7.45 4.32
C CYS A 481 16.66 -8.09 5.31
N GLU A 482 17.47 -7.26 5.96
CA GLU A 482 18.36 -7.68 7.05
C GLU A 482 17.64 -7.70 8.41
N VAL A 483 16.49 -7.01 8.52
CA VAL A 483 15.68 -7.02 9.76
C VAL A 483 15.07 -8.39 10.02
N ALA A 484 15.56 -9.05 11.07
CA ALA A 484 15.02 -10.31 11.55
C ALA A 484 13.51 -10.22 11.84
N ASN A 485 12.75 -11.23 11.43
CA ASN A 485 11.28 -11.31 11.59
C ASN A 485 10.46 -10.22 10.88
N CYS A 486 11.09 -9.45 10.00
CA CYS A 486 10.38 -8.59 9.05
C CYS A 486 9.71 -9.40 7.94
N GLN A 487 8.56 -8.92 7.47
CA GLN A 487 7.83 -9.43 6.30
C GLN A 487 7.96 -8.48 5.10
N THR A 488 8.08 -7.17 5.34
CA THR A 488 8.30 -6.17 4.29
C THR A 488 9.16 -5.04 4.84
N CYS A 489 10.28 -4.72 4.19
CA CYS A 489 11.18 -3.65 4.64
C CYS A 489 10.57 -2.27 4.39
N VAL A 490 11.18 -1.22 4.92
CA VAL A 490 10.92 0.15 4.46
C VAL A 490 11.51 0.31 3.06
N THR A 491 10.82 1.04 2.18
CA THR A 491 11.31 1.33 0.81
C THR A 491 12.73 1.89 0.83
N ASN A 492 13.63 1.34 0.01
CA ASN A 492 15.06 1.68 -0.04
C ASN A 492 15.86 1.46 1.26
N SER A 493 15.36 0.67 2.22
CA SER A 493 16.09 0.34 3.46
C SER A 493 16.03 -1.16 3.77
N GLU A 494 17.20 -1.74 3.97
CA GLU A 494 17.36 -3.16 4.36
C GLU A 494 17.38 -3.35 5.87
N THR A 495 17.68 -2.28 6.60
CA THR A 495 17.87 -2.24 8.06
C THR A 495 16.65 -1.75 8.84
N ALA A 496 15.57 -1.35 8.15
CA ALA A 496 14.30 -0.94 8.74
C ALA A 496 13.13 -1.73 8.16
N CYS A 497 12.18 -2.13 9.02
CA CYS A 497 10.98 -2.85 8.66
C CYS A 497 9.76 -1.92 8.53
N SER A 498 8.87 -2.21 7.57
CA SER A 498 7.55 -1.56 7.46
C SER A 498 6.41 -2.47 7.94
N VAL A 499 6.53 -3.79 7.76
CA VAL A 499 5.56 -4.79 8.22
C VAL A 499 6.29 -5.98 8.83
N CYS A 500 6.06 -6.25 10.12
CA CYS A 500 6.56 -7.44 10.80
C CYS A 500 5.68 -8.67 10.53
N LYS A 501 6.25 -9.87 10.71
CA LYS A 501 5.48 -11.12 10.74
C LYS A 501 4.52 -11.15 11.94
N ASP A 502 3.40 -11.88 11.82
CA ASP A 502 2.23 -11.81 12.72
C ASP A 502 2.50 -11.77 14.24
N SER A 503 3.51 -12.49 14.74
CA SER A 503 3.89 -12.55 16.17
C SER A 503 4.77 -11.39 16.66
N TYR A 504 5.13 -10.46 15.78
CA TYR A 504 6.07 -9.37 16.04
C TYR A 504 5.42 -8.01 15.78
N LYS A 505 5.93 -6.97 16.45
CA LYS A 505 5.54 -5.57 16.25
C LYS A 505 6.77 -4.70 15.99
N LEU A 506 6.55 -3.57 15.32
CA LEU A 506 7.58 -2.56 15.08
C LEU A 506 7.97 -1.92 16.42
N ASP A 507 9.26 -1.67 16.64
CA ASP A 507 9.73 -0.76 17.69
C ASP A 507 9.99 0.66 17.15
N GLU A 508 10.42 1.56 18.03
CA GLU A 508 10.79 2.94 17.71
C GLU A 508 11.89 3.02 16.63
N ASN A 509 12.77 2.02 16.55
CA ASN A 509 13.88 1.93 15.60
C ASN A 509 13.52 1.18 14.30
N LYS A 510 12.24 0.85 14.10
CA LYS A 510 11.73 0.07 12.95
C LYS A 510 12.25 -1.38 12.89
N LEU A 511 12.62 -1.96 14.03
CA LEU A 511 12.97 -3.38 14.16
C LEU A 511 11.75 -4.18 14.62
N CYS A 512 11.72 -5.49 14.32
CA CYS A 512 10.63 -6.38 14.72
C CYS A 512 10.90 -7.03 16.09
N THR A 513 10.22 -6.53 17.12
CA THR A 513 10.24 -7.09 18.48
C THR A 513 9.07 -8.05 18.70
N LEU A 514 9.22 -9.05 19.56
CA LEU A 514 8.16 -10.03 19.81
C LEU A 514 7.01 -9.35 20.57
N LYS A 515 5.76 -9.55 20.11
CA LYS A 515 4.56 -9.06 20.82
C LYS A 515 4.50 -9.65 22.23
N THR A 516 4.08 -8.88 23.23
CA THR A 516 4.01 -9.41 24.62
C THR A 516 2.90 -10.45 24.77
N CYS A 517 1.84 -10.37 23.96
CA CYS A 517 0.82 -11.41 23.85
C CYS A 517 1.32 -12.73 23.23
N ALA A 518 2.51 -12.79 22.64
CA ALA A 518 3.03 -14.02 22.01
C ALA A 518 3.76 -14.95 23.01
N GLN A 519 3.46 -14.82 24.31
CA GLN A 519 4.05 -15.59 25.41
C GLN A 519 2.96 -16.35 26.19
N GLU A 520 3.33 -17.46 26.82
CA GLU A 520 2.40 -18.24 27.65
C GLU A 520 1.80 -17.40 28.80
N PRO A 521 0.51 -17.58 29.16
CA PRO A 521 -0.41 -18.61 28.67
C PRO A 521 -1.22 -18.20 27.42
N CYS A 522 -0.82 -17.18 26.67
CA CYS A 522 -1.49 -16.83 25.42
C CYS A 522 -1.02 -17.72 24.26
N THR A 523 -1.96 -18.22 23.47
CA THR A 523 -1.74 -19.13 22.33
C THR A 523 -2.03 -18.48 20.96
N GLY A 524 -2.51 -17.23 20.95
CA GLY A 524 -2.77 -16.48 19.72
C GLY A 524 -2.96 -14.98 19.97
N CYS A 525 -2.32 -14.14 19.15
CA CYS A 525 -2.42 -12.67 19.18
C CYS A 525 -3.35 -12.11 18.10
N THR A 526 -3.80 -10.88 18.26
CA THR A 526 -4.41 -10.09 17.18
C THR A 526 -3.41 -9.75 16.06
N SER A 527 -3.87 -9.80 14.82
CA SER A 527 -3.10 -9.47 13.60
C SER A 527 -3.66 -8.22 12.90
N SER A 528 -3.52 -7.06 13.53
CA SER A 528 -3.54 -5.76 12.86
C SER A 528 -2.36 -4.89 13.33
N SER A 529 -2.10 -3.81 12.61
CA SER A 529 -0.91 -2.95 12.71
C SER A 529 -0.88 -1.99 13.91
N ASP A 530 -1.71 -2.23 14.91
CA ASP A 530 -1.99 -1.30 16.01
C ASP A 530 -1.34 -1.81 17.31
N ASP A 531 -0.87 -0.89 18.16
CA ASP A 531 0.08 -1.18 19.25
C ASP A 531 -0.42 -2.08 20.42
N ASP A 532 -1.69 -2.50 20.39
CA ASP A 532 -2.34 -3.25 21.46
C ASP A 532 -1.96 -4.75 21.42
N ASP A 533 -1.08 -5.16 22.34
CA ASP A 533 -0.70 -6.57 22.60
C ASP A 533 -1.89 -7.38 23.20
N THR A 534 -2.93 -7.61 22.39
CA THR A 534 -4.16 -8.30 22.79
C THR A 534 -4.08 -9.81 22.53
N CYS A 535 -4.40 -10.60 23.55
CA CYS A 535 -4.53 -12.05 23.41
C CYS A 535 -5.91 -12.45 22.85
N VAL A 536 -5.98 -13.50 22.02
CA VAL A 536 -7.21 -13.99 21.36
C VAL A 536 -7.55 -15.41 21.80
N SER A 537 -6.57 -16.20 22.25
CA SER A 537 -6.78 -17.55 22.77
C SER A 537 -5.76 -17.88 23.88
N CYS A 538 -6.18 -18.67 24.87
CA CYS A 538 -5.36 -19.05 26.02
C CYS A 538 -5.02 -20.55 25.97
N SER A 539 -3.99 -20.98 26.71
CA SER A 539 -3.75 -22.38 27.03
C SER A 539 -4.51 -22.78 28.30
N ASP A 540 -4.98 -24.03 28.37
CA ASP A 540 -5.55 -24.59 29.61
C ASP A 540 -4.49 -24.54 30.72
N PRO A 541 -4.86 -24.19 31.97
CA PRO A 541 -6.20 -23.96 32.51
C PRO A 541 -6.69 -22.49 32.48
N TYR A 542 -6.15 -21.62 31.64
CA TYR A 542 -6.45 -20.18 31.61
C TYR A 542 -7.59 -19.81 30.63
N VAL A 543 -8.31 -18.73 30.93
CA VAL A 543 -9.44 -18.22 30.14
C VAL A 543 -9.27 -16.73 29.86
N PHE A 544 -9.63 -16.30 28.65
CA PHE A 544 -9.60 -14.90 28.24
C PHE A 544 -10.62 -14.06 29.03
N GLU A 545 -10.16 -12.97 29.63
CA GLU A 545 -10.98 -12.07 30.45
C GLU A 545 -11.15 -10.72 29.72
N ALA A 546 -12.37 -10.45 29.26
CA ALA A 546 -12.67 -9.30 28.39
C ALA A 546 -12.48 -7.92 29.06
N SER A 547 -12.35 -7.87 30.39
CA SER A 547 -12.08 -6.66 31.17
C SER A 547 -10.59 -6.28 31.21
N THR A 548 -9.68 -7.23 30.96
CA THR A 548 -8.22 -7.04 30.98
C THR A 548 -7.57 -7.27 29.62
N SER A 549 -8.31 -7.82 28.65
CA SER A 549 -7.80 -8.26 27.34
C SER A 549 -6.68 -9.31 27.42
N GLN A 550 -6.63 -10.07 28.52
CA GLN A 550 -5.58 -11.03 28.84
C GLN A 550 -6.14 -12.37 29.36
N CYS A 551 -5.29 -13.39 29.42
CA CYS A 551 -5.60 -14.73 29.93
C CYS A 551 -5.54 -14.80 31.47
N THR A 552 -6.41 -14.04 32.15
CA THR A 552 -6.42 -13.92 33.62
C THR A 552 -7.51 -14.71 34.34
N GLY A 553 -8.49 -15.27 33.61
CA GLY A 553 -9.49 -16.19 34.14
C GLY A 553 -8.99 -17.63 34.25
N CYS A 554 -9.73 -18.49 34.95
CA CYS A 554 -9.45 -19.93 35.07
C CYS A 554 -10.64 -20.78 34.58
N ILE A 555 -10.36 -21.97 34.04
CA ILE A 555 -11.40 -22.95 33.66
C ILE A 555 -12.07 -23.57 34.91
N ALA A 556 -13.24 -24.17 34.70
CA ALA A 556 -13.96 -24.89 35.77
C ALA A 556 -13.10 -26.01 36.37
N GLY A 557 -13.10 -26.11 37.71
CA GLY A 557 -12.21 -27.01 38.46
C GLY A 557 -10.92 -26.36 38.96
N TYR A 558 -10.61 -25.14 38.51
CA TYR A 558 -9.45 -24.36 38.97
C TYR A 558 -9.90 -23.05 39.63
N LYS A 559 -9.08 -22.50 40.52
CA LYS A 559 -9.23 -21.17 41.15
C LYS A 559 -7.97 -20.34 40.97
N ARG A 560 -8.06 -19.01 41.09
CA ARG A 560 -6.86 -18.16 41.10
C ARG A 560 -6.12 -18.27 42.43
N ASP A 561 -4.82 -18.53 42.34
CA ASP A 561 -3.84 -18.26 43.38
C ASP A 561 -2.79 -17.29 42.80
N GLY A 562 -2.83 -16.03 43.26
CA GLY A 562 -2.04 -14.94 42.69
C GLY A 562 -2.30 -14.70 41.20
N ALA A 563 -1.29 -15.02 40.38
CA ALA A 563 -1.32 -14.90 38.91
C ALA A 563 -1.51 -16.27 38.20
N THR A 564 -1.69 -17.35 38.96
CA THR A 564 -1.77 -18.72 38.45
C THR A 564 -3.11 -19.38 38.75
N CYS A 565 -3.54 -20.29 37.89
CA CYS A 565 -4.72 -21.12 38.12
C CYS A 565 -4.31 -22.46 38.78
N VAL A 566 -4.86 -22.76 39.96
CA VAL A 566 -4.57 -23.99 40.73
C VAL A 566 -5.82 -24.83 40.89
N GLU A 567 -5.66 -26.16 40.95
CA GLU A 567 -6.77 -27.12 41.06
C GLU A 567 -7.56 -26.94 42.37
N LYS A 568 -8.89 -27.00 42.31
CA LYS A 568 -9.80 -26.67 43.42
C LYS A 568 -10.30 -27.93 44.14
N GLY A 569 -10.21 -27.94 45.47
CA GLY A 569 -10.78 -28.98 46.33
C GLY A 569 -12.13 -28.58 46.94
N CYS A 570 -13.07 -29.51 47.03
CA CYS A 570 -14.31 -29.31 47.80
C CYS A 570 -14.08 -29.63 49.28
N SER A 571 -14.44 -28.69 50.17
CA SER A 571 -14.33 -28.86 51.63
C SER A 571 -15.66 -29.25 52.30
N VAL A 572 -16.74 -29.41 51.53
CA VAL A 572 -18.07 -29.80 52.03
C VAL A 572 -18.22 -31.32 51.99
N ASP A 573 -18.51 -31.93 53.14
CA ASP A 573 -18.72 -33.37 53.25
C ASP A 573 -19.86 -33.87 52.36
N ASN A 574 -19.62 -35.02 51.70
CA ASN A 574 -20.52 -35.66 50.74
C ASN A 574 -20.90 -34.80 49.52
N CYS A 575 -20.15 -33.73 49.26
CA CYS A 575 -20.31 -32.90 48.07
C CYS A 575 -19.55 -33.48 46.87
N LYS A 576 -20.21 -33.50 45.71
CA LYS A 576 -19.69 -33.96 44.41
C LYS A 576 -19.18 -32.79 43.55
N THR A 577 -19.74 -31.60 43.73
CA THR A 577 -19.34 -30.38 43.02
C THR A 577 -19.68 -29.16 43.86
N CYS A 578 -18.74 -28.24 44.04
CA CYS A 578 -18.93 -27.01 44.81
C CYS A 578 -19.51 -25.87 43.95
N VAL A 579 -19.92 -24.78 44.60
CA VAL A 579 -20.27 -23.52 43.94
C VAL A 579 -19.01 -22.88 43.34
N PHE A 580 -19.18 -22.03 42.32
CA PHE A 580 -18.06 -21.31 41.69
C PHE A 580 -17.34 -20.42 42.70
N ASP A 581 -16.00 -20.43 42.68
CA ASP A 581 -15.09 -19.68 43.57
C ASP A 581 -15.18 -19.92 45.10
N THR A 582 -16.11 -20.74 45.60
CA THR A 582 -16.19 -21.13 47.04
C THR A 582 -15.88 -22.60 47.28
N GLU A 583 -15.04 -22.93 48.28
CA GLU A 583 -14.69 -24.33 48.63
C GLU A 583 -15.60 -24.92 49.72
N ASP A 584 -16.37 -24.07 50.38
CA ASP A 584 -17.22 -24.31 51.55
C ASP A 584 -18.73 -24.41 51.23
N GLN A 585 -19.11 -24.39 49.95
CA GLN A 585 -20.50 -24.44 49.50
C GLN A 585 -20.70 -25.50 48.41
N CYS A 586 -21.68 -26.39 48.59
CA CYS A 586 -22.00 -27.43 47.62
C CYS A 586 -23.03 -26.97 46.58
N SER A 587 -22.87 -27.41 45.33
CA SER A 587 -23.85 -27.26 44.24
C SER A 587 -24.45 -28.61 43.80
N VAL A 588 -23.73 -29.73 43.96
CA VAL A 588 -24.21 -31.09 43.66
C VAL A 588 -23.71 -32.06 44.72
N CYS A 589 -24.62 -32.82 45.35
CA CYS A 589 -24.29 -33.84 46.36
C CYS A 589 -24.01 -35.23 45.75
N ASN A 590 -23.39 -36.10 46.54
CA ASN A 590 -23.26 -37.53 46.23
C ASN A 590 -24.63 -38.24 46.21
N ASP A 591 -24.76 -39.32 45.46
CA ASP A 591 -26.04 -39.83 44.95
C ASP A 591 -27.10 -40.20 46.04
N ASN A 592 -26.66 -40.60 47.24
CA ASN A 592 -27.52 -40.90 48.41
C ASN A 592 -27.91 -39.68 49.26
N TYR A 593 -27.40 -38.50 48.92
CA TYR A 593 -27.63 -37.25 49.63
C TYR A 593 -28.44 -36.27 48.76
N LYS A 594 -29.16 -35.35 49.40
CA LYS A 594 -29.88 -34.23 48.78
C LYS A 594 -29.27 -32.91 49.24
N LEU A 595 -29.33 -31.91 48.38
CA LEU A 595 -28.84 -30.57 48.68
C LEU A 595 -29.80 -29.87 49.64
N ASN A 596 -29.32 -29.49 50.83
CA ASN A 596 -30.00 -28.57 51.74
C ASN A 596 -29.19 -27.27 51.82
N GLU A 597 -29.71 -26.23 51.16
CA GLU A 597 -29.03 -24.96 50.86
C GLU A 597 -27.67 -25.15 50.18
N PHE A 598 -26.59 -25.25 50.96
CA PHE A 598 -25.20 -25.42 50.51
C PHE A 598 -24.52 -26.67 51.08
N SER A 599 -25.28 -27.53 51.77
CA SER A 599 -24.82 -28.74 52.46
C SER A 599 -25.54 -29.99 51.95
N CYS A 600 -25.04 -31.18 52.29
CA CYS A 600 -25.56 -32.45 51.78
C CYS A 600 -26.14 -33.32 52.91
N GLU A 601 -27.45 -33.59 52.87
CA GLU A 601 -28.18 -34.40 53.87
C GLU A 601 -28.62 -35.75 53.31
N LEU A 602 -28.65 -36.80 54.15
CA LEU A 602 -28.97 -38.16 53.73
C LEU A 602 -30.47 -38.33 53.44
N LYS A 603 -30.82 -39.02 52.34
CA LYS A 603 -32.21 -39.33 51.94
C LYS A 603 -32.86 -40.39 52.84
N THR A 604 -34.18 -40.33 53.08
CA THR A 604 -34.88 -41.27 53.97
C THR A 604 -34.96 -42.69 53.41
N CYS A 605 -35.11 -42.85 52.10
CA CYS A 605 -35.06 -44.13 51.39
C CYS A 605 -33.71 -44.89 51.48
N ALA A 606 -32.67 -44.29 52.06
CA ALA A 606 -31.40 -44.96 52.37
C ALA A 606 -31.40 -45.70 53.74
N GLN A 607 -32.53 -45.71 54.47
CA GLN A 607 -32.71 -46.42 55.74
C GLN A 607 -33.21 -47.87 55.55
N PRO A 608 -32.89 -48.81 56.46
CA PRO A 608 -33.43 -50.18 56.42
C PRO A 608 -34.97 -50.20 56.53
N PRO A 609 -35.68 -51.12 55.86
CA PRO A 609 -35.19 -52.32 55.16
C PRO A 609 -34.65 -52.09 53.73
N CYS A 610 -34.61 -50.85 53.25
CA CYS A 610 -34.14 -50.54 51.90
C CYS A 610 -32.61 -50.45 51.79
N SER A 611 -32.07 -50.66 50.59
CA SER A 611 -30.63 -50.60 50.28
C SER A 611 -30.24 -49.53 49.27
N GLY A 612 -31.20 -48.83 48.66
CA GLY A 612 -30.96 -47.68 47.78
C GLY A 612 -32.27 -47.06 47.27
N CYS A 613 -32.19 -45.82 46.80
CA CYS A 613 -33.32 -45.04 46.26
C CYS A 613 -33.35 -45.12 44.72
N THR A 614 -34.54 -45.01 44.10
CA THR A 614 -34.67 -45.10 42.62
C THR A 614 -34.27 -43.84 41.87
N ASN A 615 -34.34 -42.65 42.49
CA ASN A 615 -34.15 -41.37 41.81
C ASN A 615 -33.17 -40.42 42.53
N ALA A 616 -32.36 -39.72 41.74
CA ALA A 616 -31.40 -38.75 42.27
C ALA A 616 -32.09 -37.46 42.79
N ALA A 617 -33.26 -37.08 42.27
CA ALA A 617 -33.75 -35.70 42.27
C ALA A 617 -35.27 -35.50 42.49
N GLY A 618 -35.96 -36.37 43.25
CA GLY A 618 -37.43 -36.32 43.36
C GLY A 618 -37.99 -36.64 44.75
N ASP A 619 -38.19 -37.93 45.05
CA ASP A 619 -38.96 -38.39 46.21
C ASP A 619 -38.09 -39.12 47.25
N ASP A 620 -38.34 -38.81 48.53
CA ASP A 620 -37.55 -39.29 49.68
C ASP A 620 -37.97 -40.70 50.16
N ASP A 621 -39.06 -41.25 49.64
CA ASP A 621 -39.77 -42.43 50.17
C ASP A 621 -39.76 -43.67 49.25
N VAL A 622 -39.12 -43.59 48.05
CA VAL A 622 -39.18 -44.68 47.05
C VAL A 622 -37.90 -45.53 47.05
N CYS A 623 -38.03 -46.79 47.45
CA CYS A 623 -36.93 -47.75 47.46
C CYS A 623 -36.72 -48.40 46.08
N GLY A 624 -35.46 -48.55 45.67
CA GLY A 624 -35.07 -49.25 44.44
C GLY A 624 -34.60 -50.70 44.66
N THR A 625 -34.14 -51.01 45.87
CA THR A 625 -33.72 -52.35 46.28
C THR A 625 -34.00 -52.58 47.77
N CYS A 626 -34.27 -53.85 48.11
CA CYS A 626 -34.48 -54.31 49.49
C CYS A 626 -33.25 -55.04 50.02
N ARG A 627 -33.11 -55.13 51.35
CA ARG A 627 -32.16 -56.04 51.99
C ARG A 627 -32.85 -57.36 52.31
N ASP A 628 -32.15 -58.48 52.10
CA ASP A 628 -32.60 -59.79 52.55
C ASP A 628 -32.92 -59.80 54.05
N PRO A 629 -33.95 -60.55 54.52
CA PRO A 629 -34.81 -61.46 53.76
C PRO A 629 -36.06 -60.81 53.13
N TYR A 630 -36.10 -59.48 52.98
CA TYR A 630 -37.26 -58.76 52.45
C TYR A 630 -37.23 -58.67 50.92
N LYS A 631 -38.38 -58.85 50.30
CA LYS A 631 -38.61 -58.83 48.86
C LYS A 631 -39.41 -57.60 48.46
N PHE A 632 -39.03 -57.00 47.33
CA PHE A 632 -39.66 -55.80 46.79
C PHE A 632 -41.05 -56.13 46.21
N GLU A 633 -42.04 -55.33 46.58
CA GLU A 633 -43.41 -55.40 46.07
C GLU A 633 -43.67 -54.23 45.12
N GLU A 634 -43.73 -54.54 43.82
CA GLU A 634 -43.86 -53.55 42.73
C GLU A 634 -45.19 -52.77 42.77
N SER A 635 -46.24 -53.33 43.38
CA SER A 635 -47.55 -52.68 43.58
C SER A 635 -47.56 -51.60 44.67
N THR A 636 -46.59 -51.61 45.59
CA THR A 636 -46.49 -50.65 46.71
C THR A 636 -45.20 -49.85 46.71
N SER A 637 -44.23 -50.22 45.87
CA SER A 637 -42.86 -49.69 45.84
C SER A 637 -42.12 -49.83 47.17
N GLN A 638 -42.45 -50.87 47.95
CA GLN A 638 -41.94 -51.11 49.30
C GLN A 638 -41.42 -52.55 49.50
N CYS A 639 -40.68 -52.76 50.59
CA CYS A 639 -40.05 -54.05 50.94
C CYS A 639 -40.92 -54.82 51.95
N THR A 640 -42.03 -55.39 51.47
CA THR A 640 -43.13 -55.92 52.30
C THR A 640 -43.27 -57.45 52.27
N ASP A 641 -42.74 -58.13 51.25
CA ASP A 641 -42.83 -59.58 51.08
C ASP A 641 -41.54 -60.29 51.58
N CYS A 642 -41.53 -61.62 51.66
CA CYS A 642 -40.38 -62.42 52.12
C CYS A 642 -39.74 -63.26 51.01
N ILE A 643 -38.43 -63.50 51.09
CA ILE A 643 -37.74 -64.45 50.21
C ILE A 643 -38.02 -65.91 50.61
N ALA A 644 -37.80 -66.85 49.67
CA ALA A 644 -38.00 -68.27 49.88
C ALA A 644 -37.20 -68.81 51.08
N GLY A 645 -37.83 -69.72 51.85
CA GLY A 645 -37.30 -70.23 53.12
C GLY A 645 -37.73 -69.43 54.36
N TYR A 646 -38.37 -68.27 54.18
CA TYR A 646 -38.95 -67.45 55.24
C TYR A 646 -40.47 -67.31 55.07
N LYS A 647 -41.21 -67.15 56.17
CA LYS A 647 -42.64 -66.81 56.23
C LYS A 647 -42.87 -65.51 57.01
N ARG A 648 -43.99 -64.84 56.75
CA ARG A 648 -44.41 -63.63 57.49
C ARG A 648 -44.81 -63.99 58.93
N ASP A 649 -44.21 -63.32 59.90
CA ASP A 649 -44.70 -63.20 61.27
C ASP A 649 -44.91 -61.71 61.58
N GLY A 650 -46.17 -61.27 61.49
CA GLY A 650 -46.53 -59.85 61.49
C GLY A 650 -45.88 -59.09 60.33
N ALA A 651 -44.95 -58.19 60.66
CA ALA A 651 -44.18 -57.37 59.72
C ALA A 651 -42.74 -57.89 59.48
N ALA A 652 -42.34 -59.00 60.11
CA ALA A 652 -41.01 -59.60 59.96
C ALA A 652 -41.07 -60.90 59.15
N CYS A 653 -39.94 -61.27 58.54
CA CYS A 653 -39.76 -62.55 57.85
C CYS A 653 -38.96 -63.51 58.76
N VAL A 654 -39.50 -64.69 59.06
CA VAL A 654 -38.90 -65.70 59.96
C VAL A 654 -38.73 -67.07 59.25
N PRO A 655 -37.72 -67.89 59.55
CA PRO A 655 -37.46 -69.15 58.84
C PRO A 655 -38.60 -70.20 58.93
N LYS A 656 -38.82 -70.97 57.84
CA LYS A 656 -39.76 -72.12 57.78
C LYS A 656 -39.09 -73.45 58.21
N GLY A 657 -39.86 -74.37 58.78
CA GLY A 657 -39.43 -75.75 59.11
C GLY A 657 -40.41 -76.82 58.60
N CYS A 658 -39.93 -78.06 58.50
CA CYS A 658 -40.70 -79.23 58.03
C CYS A 658 -41.06 -80.17 59.18
N LEU A 659 -42.26 -80.75 59.17
CA LEU A 659 -42.76 -81.66 60.21
C LEU A 659 -42.91 -83.12 59.76
N VAL A 660 -42.68 -83.43 58.48
CA VAL A 660 -42.73 -84.82 57.95
C VAL A 660 -41.41 -85.53 58.19
N GLU A 661 -41.46 -86.75 58.73
CA GLU A 661 -40.28 -87.56 59.05
C GLU A 661 -39.63 -88.14 57.78
N ASN A 662 -38.29 -88.09 57.69
CA ASN A 662 -37.49 -88.44 56.50
C ASN A 662 -37.77 -87.56 55.26
N CYS A 663 -38.22 -86.33 55.49
CA CYS A 663 -38.50 -85.34 54.46
C CYS A 663 -37.43 -84.25 54.39
N LYS A 664 -36.92 -83.98 53.18
CA LYS A 664 -35.86 -83.01 52.91
C LYS A 664 -36.39 -81.62 52.61
N THR A 665 -37.47 -81.50 51.83
CA THR A 665 -38.22 -80.25 51.62
C THR A 665 -39.72 -80.51 51.58
N CYS A 666 -40.50 -79.61 52.17
CA CYS A 666 -41.97 -79.69 52.19
C CYS A 666 -42.59 -78.78 51.13
N VAL A 667 -43.76 -79.19 50.65
CA VAL A 667 -44.57 -78.45 49.68
C VAL A 667 -44.84 -77.02 50.17
N PHE A 668 -44.90 -76.07 49.24
CA PHE A 668 -45.11 -74.65 49.53
C PHE A 668 -46.39 -74.44 50.39
N ASP A 669 -46.28 -73.57 51.41
CA ASP A 669 -47.31 -73.28 52.44
C ASP A 669 -47.88 -74.43 53.30
N THR A 670 -47.45 -75.68 53.12
CA THR A 670 -47.72 -76.79 54.07
C THR A 670 -46.44 -77.19 54.82
N GLU A 671 -46.54 -77.53 56.11
CA GLU A 671 -45.43 -78.06 56.92
C GLU A 671 -45.52 -79.60 57.08
N ASP A 672 -46.64 -80.17 56.62
CA ASP A 672 -47.12 -81.55 56.84
C ASP A 672 -47.18 -82.43 55.56
N GLN A 673 -46.67 -81.93 54.42
CA GLN A 673 -46.54 -82.71 53.17
C GLN A 673 -45.14 -82.61 52.58
N CYS A 674 -44.55 -83.76 52.22
CA CYS A 674 -43.21 -83.81 51.66
C CYS A 674 -43.19 -83.62 50.13
N GLU A 675 -42.29 -82.76 49.65
CA GLU A 675 -42.01 -82.53 48.22
C GLU A 675 -40.80 -83.34 47.74
N THR A 676 -39.72 -83.44 48.55
CA THR A 676 -38.62 -84.38 48.29
C THR A 676 -38.19 -85.12 49.55
N CYS A 677 -38.05 -86.43 49.43
CA CYS A 677 -37.63 -87.33 50.50
C CYS A 677 -36.11 -87.31 50.73
N ASP A 678 -35.68 -87.80 51.90
CA ASP A 678 -34.26 -88.05 52.17
C ASP A 678 -33.68 -89.20 51.35
N THR A 679 -32.36 -89.21 51.17
CA THR A 679 -31.63 -90.14 50.29
C THR A 679 -31.92 -91.61 50.61
N ASN A 680 -32.14 -92.42 49.57
CA ASN A 680 -32.57 -93.84 49.60
C ASN A 680 -34.04 -94.10 50.01
N GLN A 681 -34.85 -93.06 50.10
CA GLN A 681 -36.31 -93.14 50.20
C GLN A 681 -36.96 -92.68 48.89
N LYS A 682 -38.16 -93.19 48.59
CA LYS A 682 -39.05 -92.75 47.50
C LYS A 682 -40.39 -92.28 48.06
N SER A 683 -41.14 -91.45 47.33
CA SER A 683 -42.47 -91.04 47.76
C SER A 683 -43.43 -92.22 47.88
N ASP A 684 -44.27 -92.23 48.92
CA ASP A 684 -45.33 -93.23 49.11
C ASP A 684 -46.64 -92.91 48.35
N GLY A 685 -46.69 -91.76 47.67
CA GLY A 685 -47.88 -91.27 46.95
C GLY A 685 -48.95 -90.59 47.81
N ASN A 686 -48.78 -90.56 49.13
CA ASN A 686 -49.68 -89.88 50.10
C ASN A 686 -49.01 -88.71 50.84
N GLY A 687 -47.79 -88.31 50.42
CA GLY A 687 -47.03 -87.22 51.03
C GLY A 687 -45.97 -87.65 52.05
N GLY A 688 -45.77 -88.97 52.22
CA GLY A 688 -44.70 -89.57 53.01
C GLY A 688 -43.60 -90.22 52.14
N CYS A 689 -42.65 -90.86 52.82
CA CYS A 689 -41.40 -91.38 52.24
C CYS A 689 -41.12 -92.83 52.71
N THR A 690 -40.71 -93.72 51.80
CA THR A 690 -40.47 -95.16 52.09
C THR A 690 -39.21 -95.72 51.41
N PRO A 691 -38.54 -96.77 51.94
CA PRO A 691 -37.21 -97.17 51.45
C PRO A 691 -37.21 -97.83 50.07
N MET A 692 -36.11 -97.64 49.32
CA MET A 692 -35.89 -98.24 47.99
C MET A 692 -35.20 -99.62 48.03
N VAL A 693 -35.48 -100.46 47.03
CA VAL A 693 -34.76 -101.73 46.78
C VAL A 693 -34.41 -101.89 45.29
N CYS A 694 -33.12 -101.96 44.96
CA CYS A 694 -32.64 -102.12 43.59
C CYS A 694 -32.83 -103.53 43.02
N THR A 695 -33.27 -103.60 41.76
CA THR A 695 -33.52 -104.87 41.04
C THR A 695 -32.53 -105.16 39.91
N VAL A 696 -31.67 -104.21 39.54
CA VAL A 696 -30.67 -104.37 38.46
C VAL A 696 -29.46 -105.18 38.95
N ALA A 697 -29.05 -106.19 38.17
CA ALA A 697 -27.90 -107.03 38.51
C ALA A 697 -26.56 -106.27 38.43
N ASN A 698 -25.67 -106.54 39.38
CA ASN A 698 -24.37 -105.86 39.57
C ASN A 698 -24.51 -104.33 39.80
N CYS A 699 -25.61 -103.91 40.41
CA CYS A 699 -25.87 -102.51 40.75
C CYS A 699 -25.69 -102.26 42.24
N THR A 700 -24.84 -101.30 42.61
CA THR A 700 -24.64 -100.87 44.01
C THR A 700 -25.53 -99.69 44.41
N LYS A 701 -26.07 -98.93 43.45
CA LYS A 701 -27.00 -97.83 43.71
C LYS A 701 -27.92 -97.55 42.52
N CYS A 702 -29.21 -97.41 42.77
CA CYS A 702 -30.19 -97.06 41.75
C CYS A 702 -30.15 -95.57 41.39
N VAL A 703 -30.77 -95.22 40.25
CA VAL A 703 -31.16 -93.85 39.93
C VAL A 703 -32.35 -93.45 40.81
N ASP A 704 -32.32 -92.25 41.39
CA ASP A 704 -33.35 -91.74 42.30
C ASP A 704 -34.78 -91.88 41.71
N ASP A 705 -35.75 -92.24 42.56
CA ASP A 705 -37.13 -92.65 42.24
C ASP A 705 -37.34 -93.82 41.25
N THR A 706 -36.30 -94.60 40.89
CA THR A 706 -36.43 -95.82 40.06
C THR A 706 -35.72 -97.03 40.65
N GLU A 707 -36.36 -98.21 40.66
CA GLU A 707 -35.80 -99.46 41.22
C GLU A 707 -35.22 -100.40 40.13
N ASP A 708 -35.43 -100.04 38.86
CA ASP A 708 -35.11 -100.79 37.65
C ASP A 708 -33.98 -100.17 36.82
N GLN A 709 -33.34 -99.09 37.29
CA GLN A 709 -32.22 -98.43 36.62
C GLN A 709 -31.03 -98.22 37.56
N CYS A 710 -29.83 -98.51 37.08
CA CYS A 710 -28.61 -98.39 37.86
C CYS A 710 -27.88 -97.07 37.66
N ALA A 711 -27.55 -96.38 38.77
CA ALA A 711 -26.70 -95.19 38.78
C ALA A 711 -25.22 -95.54 39.01
N GLU A 712 -24.92 -96.49 39.90
CA GLU A 712 -23.56 -96.93 40.22
C GLU A 712 -23.45 -98.45 40.11
N CYS A 713 -22.55 -98.90 39.22
CA CYS A 713 -22.31 -100.30 38.89
C CYS A 713 -21.14 -100.87 39.69
N GLU A 714 -21.19 -102.17 39.98
CA GLU A 714 -20.13 -102.86 40.71
C GLU A 714 -18.93 -103.19 39.79
N GLY A 715 -17.72 -102.82 40.22
CA GLY A 715 -16.46 -103.07 39.50
C GLY A 715 -16.16 -102.09 38.35
N ASP A 716 -15.38 -102.53 37.36
CA ASP A 716 -14.96 -101.71 36.20
C ASP A 716 -16.07 -101.51 35.13
N LEU A 717 -17.32 -101.81 35.48
CA LEU A 717 -18.49 -101.60 34.63
C LEU A 717 -18.97 -100.16 34.73
N VAL A 718 -19.43 -99.60 33.62
CA VAL A 718 -19.99 -98.25 33.54
C VAL A 718 -21.50 -98.36 33.34
N ALA A 719 -22.27 -97.54 34.06
CA ALA A 719 -23.71 -97.44 33.86
C ALA A 719 -24.00 -96.90 32.44
N LYS A 720 -24.78 -97.64 31.65
CA LYS A 720 -25.23 -97.25 30.32
C LYS A 720 -26.58 -97.90 30.02
N ASP A 721 -27.51 -97.12 29.50
CA ASP A 721 -28.85 -97.56 29.08
C ASP A 721 -29.61 -98.33 30.20
N GLY A 722 -29.47 -97.87 31.46
CA GLY A 722 -30.09 -98.43 32.67
C GLY A 722 -29.38 -99.64 33.29
N GLY A 723 -28.43 -100.26 32.58
CA GLY A 723 -27.65 -101.41 33.04
C GLY A 723 -26.14 -101.15 33.14
N CYS A 724 -25.37 -102.19 33.46
CA CYS A 724 -23.93 -102.09 33.71
C CYS A 724 -23.11 -102.79 32.61
N VAL A 725 -22.26 -102.05 31.88
CA VAL A 725 -21.52 -102.55 30.69
C VAL A 725 -20.04 -102.14 30.67
N ALA A 726 -19.22 -102.85 29.89
CA ALA A 726 -17.78 -102.58 29.79
C ALA A 726 -17.43 -101.35 28.93
N LYS A 727 -16.24 -100.78 29.14
CA LYS A 727 -15.81 -99.46 28.64
C LYS A 727 -14.97 -99.52 27.35
N GLU A 728 -15.41 -98.85 26.28
CA GLU A 728 -14.62 -98.54 25.07
C GLU A 728 -14.32 -97.03 24.95
N GLY A 729 -13.41 -96.58 24.07
CA GLY A 729 -12.86 -95.21 24.14
C GLY A 729 -12.39 -94.52 22.83
N SER A 730 -11.75 -93.34 23.03
CA SER A 730 -11.35 -92.30 22.04
C SER A 730 -12.50 -91.41 21.48
N GLY A 731 -12.34 -90.11 21.16
CA GLY A 731 -11.23 -89.16 21.34
C GLY A 731 -11.55 -87.79 20.68
N GLY A 732 -11.02 -86.66 21.18
CA GLY A 732 -11.30 -85.30 20.65
C GLY A 732 -10.30 -84.20 21.07
N LEU A 733 -10.13 -83.15 20.24
CA LEU A 733 -8.97 -82.22 20.23
C LEU A 733 -9.24 -80.83 20.88
N PRO A 734 -8.18 -80.03 21.20
CA PRO A 734 -8.26 -78.89 22.14
C PRO A 734 -8.54 -77.50 21.53
N LEU A 735 -9.08 -76.61 22.37
CA LEU A 735 -9.69 -75.29 22.05
C LEU A 735 -8.73 -74.19 21.56
N GLY A 736 -7.42 -74.43 21.47
CA GLY A 736 -6.39 -73.38 21.37
C GLY A 736 -6.33 -72.60 20.04
N ALA A 737 -6.92 -73.11 18.96
CA ALA A 737 -6.77 -72.52 17.61
C ALA A 737 -7.76 -71.38 17.29
N ILE A 738 -8.84 -71.22 18.07
CA ILE A 738 -9.96 -70.34 17.71
C ILE A 738 -9.71 -68.87 18.08
N ILE A 739 -8.92 -68.61 19.14
CA ILE A 739 -8.76 -67.27 19.73
C ILE A 739 -7.84 -66.36 18.88
N GLY A 740 -6.85 -66.93 18.18
CA GLY A 740 -5.86 -66.16 17.41
C GLY A 740 -6.45 -65.43 16.18
N ILE A 741 -7.51 -65.96 15.57
CA ILE A 741 -8.12 -65.39 14.35
C ILE A 741 -8.94 -64.14 14.69
N VAL A 742 -9.61 -64.11 15.86
CA VAL A 742 -10.50 -63.01 16.26
C VAL A 742 -9.73 -61.71 16.49
N ILE A 743 -8.55 -61.79 17.14
CA ILE A 743 -7.74 -60.60 17.47
C ILE A 743 -7.17 -59.95 16.19
N GLY A 744 -6.75 -60.75 15.20
CA GLY A 744 -6.23 -60.24 13.93
C GLY A 744 -7.27 -59.43 13.13
N VAL A 745 -8.53 -59.86 13.15
CA VAL A 745 -9.63 -59.16 12.45
C VAL A 745 -9.95 -57.80 13.09
N VAL A 746 -9.91 -57.70 14.42
CA VAL A 746 -10.19 -56.44 15.15
C VAL A 746 -9.11 -55.38 14.87
N VAL A 747 -7.83 -55.76 14.89
CA VAL A 747 -6.73 -54.81 14.60
C VAL A 747 -6.79 -54.32 13.15
N LEU A 748 -7.10 -55.21 12.20
CA LEU A 748 -7.22 -54.83 10.78
C LEU A 748 -8.40 -53.89 10.52
N LEU A 749 -9.53 -54.07 11.21
CA LEU A 749 -10.68 -53.15 11.15
C LEU A 749 -10.35 -51.75 11.69
N ILE A 750 -9.60 -51.64 12.79
CA ILE A 750 -9.21 -50.35 13.36
C ILE A 750 -8.31 -49.56 12.39
N ILE A 751 -7.34 -50.23 11.75
CA ILE A 751 -6.46 -49.59 10.74
C ILE A 751 -7.28 -49.12 9.52
N LEU A 752 -8.27 -49.90 9.08
CA LEU A 752 -9.13 -49.55 7.95
C LEU A 752 -10.05 -48.36 8.26
N ILE A 753 -10.57 -48.27 9.49
CA ILE A 753 -11.35 -47.12 9.98
C ILE A 753 -10.47 -45.85 10.05
N LEU A 754 -9.24 -45.96 10.55
CA LEU A 754 -8.31 -44.82 10.59
C LEU A 754 -7.91 -44.32 9.20
N LEU A 755 -7.71 -45.22 8.23
CA LEU A 755 -7.49 -44.85 6.82
C LEU A 755 -8.72 -44.19 6.20
N LEU A 756 -9.93 -44.68 6.48
CA LEU A 756 -11.17 -44.06 6.00
C LEU A 756 -11.36 -42.66 6.61
N LEU A 757 -11.07 -42.46 7.89
CA LEU A 757 -11.08 -41.13 8.52
C LEU A 757 -10.04 -40.20 7.88
N PHE A 758 -8.82 -40.69 7.62
CA PHE A 758 -7.77 -39.91 6.95
C PHE A 758 -8.16 -39.48 5.53
N PHE A 759 -8.84 -40.34 4.75
CA PHE A 759 -9.35 -40.00 3.42
C PHE A 759 -10.61 -39.12 3.45
N CYS A 760 -11.51 -39.29 4.43
CA CYS A 760 -12.69 -38.45 4.59
C CYS A 760 -12.34 -37.02 5.04
N CYS A 761 -11.34 -36.84 5.90
CA CYS A 761 -10.92 -35.51 6.37
C CYS A 761 -10.15 -34.69 5.33
N ARG A 762 -9.79 -35.25 4.16
CA ARG A 762 -8.94 -34.57 3.15
C ARG A 762 -9.72 -33.96 1.97
N LYS A 763 -11.03 -33.70 2.09
CA LYS A 763 -11.85 -33.19 0.96
C LYS A 763 -12.80 -32.02 1.27
N ARG A 764 -12.23 -30.81 1.38
CA ARG A 764 -12.77 -29.46 1.05
C ARG A 764 -11.75 -28.41 1.53
N LYS A 765 -11.35 -27.36 0.79
CA LYS A 765 -11.83 -26.78 -0.48
C LYS A 765 -10.65 -26.19 -1.27
N THR A 766 -10.72 -26.20 -2.61
CA THR A 766 -10.34 -25.04 -3.43
C THR A 766 -11.07 -25.09 -4.77
N THR A 767 -11.72 -23.99 -5.13
CA THR A 767 -12.26 -23.72 -6.47
C THR A 767 -11.34 -22.70 -7.13
N VAL A 768 -10.80 -23.05 -8.30
CA VAL A 768 -10.16 -22.12 -9.24
C VAL A 768 -10.77 -22.41 -10.61
N GLU A 769 -11.09 -21.36 -11.35
CA GLU A 769 -11.74 -21.45 -12.67
C GLU A 769 -10.83 -22.03 -13.76
N GLN A 770 -11.47 -22.47 -14.84
CA GLN A 770 -10.85 -23.27 -15.90
C GLN A 770 -9.94 -22.46 -16.82
N VAL A 771 -8.85 -23.10 -17.25
CA VAL A 771 -8.28 -22.90 -18.59
C VAL A 771 -8.94 -23.92 -19.52
N ASP A 772 -9.43 -23.48 -20.68
CA ASP A 772 -9.90 -24.38 -21.73
C ASP A 772 -8.71 -25.04 -22.45
N HIS A 773 -8.78 -26.36 -22.62
CA HIS A 773 -7.78 -27.12 -23.37
C HIS A 773 -8.12 -27.17 -24.86
N ILE A 774 -7.17 -26.77 -25.72
CA ILE A 774 -7.10 -27.31 -27.09
C ILE A 774 -5.93 -28.28 -27.23
N THR A 775 -6.34 -29.51 -27.49
CA THR A 775 -5.67 -30.75 -27.87
C THR A 775 -4.49 -30.67 -28.87
N ARG A 776 -3.46 -31.51 -28.63
CA ARG A 776 -3.05 -32.67 -29.50
C ARG A 776 -1.65 -32.70 -30.16
N ASN A 777 -0.95 -33.83 -29.91
CA ASN A 777 0.22 -34.44 -30.60
C ASN A 777 1.57 -33.65 -30.52
N GLU A 778 2.71 -34.25 -30.12
CA GLU A 778 3.50 -35.33 -30.77
C GLU A 778 3.97 -34.93 -32.19
N MET A 779 5.24 -34.99 -32.58
CA MET A 779 6.30 -35.92 -32.16
C MET A 779 7.73 -35.44 -32.55
N GLU A 780 8.74 -36.04 -31.89
CA GLU A 780 10.10 -36.37 -32.41
C GLU A 780 11.30 -35.39 -32.46
N ASN A 781 12.47 -35.98 -32.16
CA ASN A 781 13.81 -35.42 -32.09
C ASN A 781 14.46 -35.19 -33.48
N SER A 782 15.47 -34.32 -33.54
CA SER A 782 16.81 -34.74 -34.01
C SER A 782 17.91 -33.72 -33.66
N ASP A 783 19.01 -34.20 -33.10
CA ASP A 783 20.30 -33.50 -33.11
C ASP A 783 20.79 -33.21 -34.54
N ARG A 784 21.57 -32.14 -34.73
CA ARG A 784 22.99 -32.26 -35.16
C ARG A 784 23.78 -30.94 -35.23
N ASP A 785 25.06 -31.07 -34.92
CA ASP A 785 26.15 -30.12 -35.20
C ASP A 785 26.12 -29.50 -36.59
N SER A 786 26.54 -28.22 -36.70
CA SER A 786 27.63 -27.88 -37.61
C SER A 786 28.37 -26.60 -37.21
N LYS A 787 29.70 -26.71 -37.10
CA LYS A 787 30.61 -25.56 -37.08
C LYS A 787 30.63 -24.93 -38.48
N GLN A 788 30.69 -23.61 -38.58
CA GLN A 788 31.31 -22.98 -39.74
C GLN A 788 32.24 -21.84 -39.33
N LYS A 789 33.51 -22.01 -39.70
CA LYS A 789 34.58 -21.02 -39.63
C LYS A 789 34.52 -20.21 -40.94
N VAL A 790 34.57 -18.88 -40.87
CA VAL A 790 34.89 -18.03 -42.03
C VAL A 790 36.00 -17.07 -41.61
N GLU A 791 36.99 -16.99 -42.47
CA GLU A 791 38.26 -16.26 -42.41
C GLU A 791 38.51 -15.79 -43.85
N VAL A 792 39.28 -14.71 -44.05
CA VAL A 792 39.63 -13.99 -45.32
C VAL A 792 38.95 -12.60 -45.44
N THR A 793 39.61 -11.52 -45.89
CA THR A 793 40.96 -10.93 -45.67
C THR A 793 40.88 -9.48 -46.20
N GLU A 794 41.89 -8.63 -45.91
CA GLU A 794 42.34 -7.49 -46.74
C GLU A 794 41.33 -6.32 -46.94
N GLU A 795 41.72 -5.06 -47.09
CA GLU A 795 42.91 -4.23 -46.84
C GLU A 795 42.52 -2.89 -47.48
N THR A 796 42.67 -1.75 -46.80
CA THR A 796 42.88 -0.47 -47.51
C THR A 796 43.60 0.51 -46.59
N GLU A 797 44.88 0.73 -46.87
CA GLU A 797 45.68 1.82 -46.28
C GLU A 797 45.39 3.18 -46.97
N VAL A 798 46.19 4.19 -46.62
CA VAL A 798 46.47 5.43 -47.40
C VAL A 798 45.39 6.54 -47.21
N THR A 799 45.67 7.75 -46.70
CA THR A 799 46.95 8.46 -46.47
C THR A 799 46.87 9.45 -45.30
N VAL A 800 48.01 9.69 -44.66
CA VAL A 800 48.29 10.93 -43.91
C VAL A 800 48.56 12.08 -44.89
N MET A 801 48.02 13.27 -44.66
CA MET A 801 48.61 14.51 -45.15
C MET A 801 48.58 15.60 -44.09
N ASP A 802 49.76 15.90 -43.57
CA ASP A 802 50.10 17.07 -42.78
C ASP A 802 50.48 18.24 -43.72
N ARG A 803 49.97 19.46 -43.49
CA ARG A 803 50.57 20.67 -44.05
C ARG A 803 50.23 21.95 -43.29
N ALA A 804 51.29 22.66 -42.92
CA ALA A 804 51.28 23.90 -42.16
C ALA A 804 50.91 25.16 -42.98
N GLN A 805 50.66 26.24 -42.22
CA GLN A 805 50.86 27.67 -42.52
C GLN A 805 50.31 28.25 -43.83
N GLN A 806 49.49 29.31 -43.71
CA GLN A 806 49.87 30.58 -44.36
C GLN A 806 49.35 31.82 -43.60
N GLU A 807 50.22 32.80 -43.45
CA GLU A 807 49.91 34.15 -42.93
C GLU A 807 49.24 35.02 -44.01
N GLY A 808 48.49 36.04 -43.59
CA GLY A 808 47.87 37.03 -44.49
C GLY A 808 47.53 38.33 -43.78
N ILE A 809 48.50 39.26 -43.75
CA ILE A 809 48.35 40.64 -43.27
C ILE A 809 47.78 41.51 -44.39
N LEU A 810 46.92 42.49 -44.06
CA LEU A 810 46.80 43.77 -44.80
C LEU A 810 46.17 44.88 -43.94
N GLU A 811 46.85 46.03 -43.86
CA GLU A 811 46.32 47.36 -43.48
C GLU A 811 45.56 47.95 -44.71
N GLU A 812 44.86 49.10 -44.76
CA GLU A 812 44.74 50.33 -43.94
C GLU A 812 43.22 50.55 -43.61
N GLU A 813 42.61 51.70 -43.26
CA GLU A 813 42.98 53.14 -43.16
C GLU A 813 42.05 53.86 -42.14
N ASN A 814 42.27 55.15 -41.86
CA ASN A 814 41.43 56.00 -40.99
C ASN A 814 41.70 57.49 -41.27
N PRO A 815 40.66 58.33 -41.40
CA PRO A 815 40.77 59.65 -40.78
C PRO A 815 39.47 60.25 -40.18
N LEU A 816 39.51 60.51 -38.87
CA LEU A 816 39.34 61.84 -38.23
C LEU A 816 38.31 62.85 -38.78
N SER A 817 37.36 63.30 -37.94
CA SER A 817 37.30 64.72 -37.48
C SER A 817 36.49 64.90 -36.17
N ALA A 818 36.89 65.88 -35.34
CA ALA A 818 36.20 66.37 -34.12
C ALA A 818 35.72 67.85 -34.35
N PRO A 819 35.47 68.78 -33.38
CA PRO A 819 35.45 68.72 -31.89
C PRO A 819 34.35 69.59 -31.20
N THR A 820 34.32 69.63 -29.84
CA THR A 820 34.38 70.83 -28.94
C THR A 820 34.12 70.40 -27.47
N GLN A 821 35.02 70.67 -26.51
CA GLN A 821 35.06 71.80 -25.55
C GLN A 821 33.79 71.93 -24.67
N ASN A 822 33.86 72.14 -23.34
CA ASN A 822 34.98 72.40 -22.41
C ASN A 822 34.64 71.75 -21.02
N ASP A 823 35.28 71.96 -19.86
CA ASP A 823 36.23 72.98 -19.38
C ASP A 823 37.21 72.42 -18.28
N THR A 824 37.50 73.22 -17.27
CA THR A 824 38.52 73.13 -16.19
C THR A 824 37.84 73.41 -14.82
N SER A 825 38.38 73.32 -13.59
CA SER A 825 39.69 73.00 -12.98
C SER A 825 39.47 72.76 -11.46
N GLN A 826 40.32 71.99 -10.75
CA GLN A 826 40.94 72.45 -9.48
C GLN A 826 42.00 71.48 -8.87
N THR A 827 43.23 71.99 -8.83
CA THR A 827 44.30 71.88 -7.80
C THR A 827 44.52 70.63 -6.93
N THR A 828 45.79 70.20 -6.95
CA THR A 828 46.40 69.09 -6.19
C THR A 828 47.04 69.49 -4.85
N ALA A 829 47.10 68.54 -3.91
CA ALA A 829 48.11 68.47 -2.84
C ALA A 829 48.43 66.99 -2.48
N PRO A 830 49.65 66.63 -2.03
CA PRO A 830 50.15 65.27 -2.21
C PRO A 830 50.10 64.36 -0.97
N ARG A 831 49.73 63.09 -1.14
CA ARG A 831 50.02 62.01 -0.16
C ARG A 831 50.52 60.71 -0.81
N ARG A 832 51.49 60.10 -0.10
CA ARG A 832 52.33 58.96 -0.47
C ARG A 832 51.55 57.76 -1.05
N LYS A 833 51.98 57.25 -2.22
CA LYS A 833 51.60 55.92 -2.71
C LYS A 833 52.40 54.84 -1.96
N ALA A 834 51.72 54.05 -1.13
CA ALA A 834 52.22 52.74 -0.73
C ALA A 834 51.91 51.72 -1.84
N ARG A 835 52.85 50.83 -2.17
CA ARG A 835 52.60 49.69 -3.05
C ARG A 835 51.68 48.70 -2.34
N ARG A 836 50.48 48.46 -2.88
CA ARG A 836 49.83 47.14 -2.81
C ARG A 836 49.53 46.71 -4.24
N ALA A 837 50.00 45.52 -4.60
CA ALA A 837 49.72 44.95 -5.92
C ALA A 837 48.22 44.65 -6.00
N ARG A 838 47.56 45.17 -7.03
CA ARG A 838 46.21 44.73 -7.41
C ARG A 838 46.42 43.58 -8.40
N SER A 839 46.46 42.35 -7.89
CA SER A 839 46.38 41.16 -8.75
C SER A 839 45.01 41.16 -9.40
N VAL A 840 44.99 41.28 -10.72
CA VAL A 840 43.79 41.02 -11.51
C VAL A 840 43.74 39.51 -11.69
N ARG A 841 43.01 38.83 -10.79
CA ARG A 841 42.50 37.49 -11.06
C ARG A 841 41.07 37.64 -11.57
N ASN A 842 40.93 37.65 -12.90
CA ASN A 842 39.70 37.19 -13.53
C ASN A 842 39.67 35.67 -13.31
N ASN A 843 39.17 35.26 -12.16
CA ASN A 843 38.70 33.89 -11.96
C ASN A 843 37.19 33.95 -12.12
N GLY A 844 36.74 34.04 -13.37
CA GLY A 844 35.43 33.51 -13.71
C GLY A 844 35.57 32.00 -13.58
N ALA A 845 35.12 31.46 -12.46
CA ALA A 845 34.99 30.02 -12.32
C ALA A 845 33.76 29.62 -13.15
N GLU A 846 33.99 29.20 -14.38
CA GLU A 846 33.08 28.29 -15.07
C GLU A 846 33.10 26.98 -14.27
N ILE A 847 32.23 26.88 -13.26
CA ILE A 847 31.88 25.60 -12.67
C ILE A 847 30.80 25.02 -13.59
N ALA A 848 31.06 23.81 -14.04
CA ALA A 848 30.34 23.17 -15.13
C ALA A 848 28.83 23.05 -14.87
N ASP A 849 28.08 23.07 -15.98
CA ASP A 849 26.79 22.40 -16.05
C ASP A 849 26.93 20.97 -15.49
N ILE A 850 25.97 20.51 -14.69
CA ILE A 850 25.96 19.13 -14.18
C ILE A 850 25.53 18.20 -15.32
N ASP A 851 26.50 17.85 -16.16
CA ASP A 851 26.45 16.72 -17.07
C ASP A 851 27.17 15.54 -16.39
N LEU A 852 26.39 14.55 -15.95
CA LEU A 852 26.91 13.39 -15.22
C LEU A 852 27.62 12.38 -16.11
N ASP A 853 27.50 12.50 -17.44
CA ASP A 853 27.94 11.48 -18.39
C ASP A 853 29.42 11.66 -18.82
N TYR A 854 30.09 12.73 -18.35
CA TYR A 854 31.48 13.07 -18.73
C TYR A 854 32.49 13.18 -17.57
N MET A 855 32.13 12.80 -16.33
CA MET A 855 33.05 12.84 -15.18
C MET A 855 34.02 11.65 -15.06
N TYR A 856 33.98 10.68 -15.97
CA TYR A 856 34.85 9.50 -15.94
C TYR A 856 35.40 9.18 -17.32
N ASP A 857 36.71 8.94 -17.40
CA ASP A 857 37.27 8.16 -18.50
C ASP A 857 36.81 6.68 -18.38
N ALA A 858 37.18 5.82 -19.33
CA ALA A 858 36.81 4.40 -19.31
C ALA A 858 37.43 3.59 -18.14
N LYS A 859 37.99 4.24 -17.11
CA LYS A 859 38.63 3.66 -15.92
C LYS A 859 38.25 4.36 -14.61
N ASN A 860 37.39 5.39 -14.64
CA ASN A 860 36.88 6.13 -13.48
C ASN A 860 37.93 6.85 -12.60
N GLU A 861 38.91 7.54 -13.18
CA GLU A 861 39.76 8.51 -12.44
C GLU A 861 39.42 9.97 -12.77
N ILE A 862 39.51 10.85 -11.77
CA ILE A 862 39.31 12.31 -11.92
C ILE A 862 40.59 12.92 -12.47
N VAL A 863 40.51 13.60 -13.63
CA VAL A 863 41.63 14.34 -14.21
C VAL A 863 41.60 15.79 -13.70
N GLU A 864 42.62 16.19 -12.94
CA GLU A 864 42.95 17.61 -12.73
C GLU A 864 43.87 18.06 -13.88
N GLU A 865 43.49 19.10 -14.64
CA GLU A 865 44.37 19.81 -15.59
C GLU A 865 44.82 21.16 -15.01
N ASP A 866 46.11 21.49 -15.21
CA ASP A 866 46.84 22.70 -14.74
C ASP A 866 46.48 24.02 -15.48
#